data_AF-A0A1I1NRS0-F1
#
_entry.id   AF-A0A1I1NRS0-F1
#
_cell.length_a   1.000
_cell.length_b   1.000
_cell.length_c   1.000
_cell.angle_alpha   90.00
_cell.angle_beta   90.00
_cell.angle_gamma   90.00
#
_symmetry.space_group_name_H-M   'P 1'
#
loop_
_entity.id
_entity.type
_entity.pdbx_description
1 polymer ?
#
loop_
_entity_poly.entity_id
_entity_poly.type
_entity_poly.pdbx_seq_one_letter_code
_entity_poly.pdbx_strand_id
1 'polypeptide(L)'
;MKKIFLVSLLSLATLTGWAQCGTSAAPTMPAAPAANLSGQALKDWLKQNWYDGKRTSLGYNTARDKMFGYADNNSNKIRCVYGGYEYNLSQCSGRPSVTTSSFNTEHTIPQSFFGQATPYVDDIHHLFPTVDDWNNVRSNYKFAEITDAQATKWMRGLSEQSATIPTANIDEYSEFRSNGTSSVFEPREDHKGNIARAIFYFFTVHPTAVSNGITSVVDNPATLYQWHLQDPVDATELQRNTRVAQAQGNYNPYIAYPELVARAWGFTPVASDTLVSFVQAAGSVVEGNAGTTSYTISVNLSPAAATPKTVAVQVTGGTADASDFTLATTSLTFAAGVTSQVVTVNVTGDATNEPDETIVLSLVNPSTGLSLGLTPTHTITITNDDGGSIGGIPTVPIDSVRNNRADGTPYMLGKSVRLYGTVYGVNINKNATNGKVFQFTLIDPTNGVAIYSTAANAALPSPYTVTQGDSLRVVGKVTIYRGLTEIVPDSMAIVATNRPIKTPLIVDILDETTESNLVRVENVHIVTPSQWTGTGSGFNVDVTNGTTTFQMRIDNDVDLYAQPAPTGTFHLIGIGGQFATTSAAPFAGGYQILPRWATDIIPVTGTKQNIKNAALKLYPNPAQKTATLFVDDVAWTNKTVEISISNTLGQVVKSQSGVVLTDKVTLSVAELPQGVYTVSVASATQVMQKQLVVTK
;
A
#
# COMPACT_ATOMS: atom_id res chain seq x y z
N MET A 1 -3.53 43.60 -46.33
CA MET A 1 -4.73 43.45 -45.48
C MET A 1 -4.53 42.26 -44.55
N LYS A 2 -4.57 42.54 -43.24
CA LYS A 2 -4.55 41.63 -42.07
C LYS A 2 -3.85 40.26 -42.20
N LYS A 3 -2.60 40.17 -41.75
CA LYS A 3 -2.02 38.92 -41.22
C LYS A 3 -1.96 39.04 -39.70
N ILE A 4 -2.76 38.21 -39.04
CA ILE A 4 -2.86 38.09 -37.58
C ILE A 4 -1.64 37.30 -37.10
N PHE A 5 -0.99 37.83 -36.05
CA PHE A 5 0.11 37.21 -35.32
C PHE A 5 -0.37 35.95 -34.60
N LEU A 6 0.24 34.80 -34.89
CA LEU A 6 0.28 33.65 -33.98
C LEU A 6 1.49 33.85 -33.08
N VAL A 7 1.26 34.07 -31.77
CA VAL A 7 2.30 33.91 -30.75
C VAL A 7 2.13 32.50 -30.18
N SER A 8 2.95 31.58 -30.68
CA SER A 8 3.14 30.25 -30.11
C SER A 8 4.02 30.36 -28.87
N LEU A 9 3.40 30.39 -27.69
CA LEU A 9 4.06 30.06 -26.42
C LEU A 9 3.74 28.60 -26.09
N LEU A 10 4.45 27.68 -26.76
CA LEU A 10 4.75 26.38 -26.16
C LEU A 10 5.78 26.66 -25.06
N SER A 11 5.33 26.92 -23.84
CA SER A 11 6.18 26.57 -22.69
C SER A 11 6.18 25.05 -22.63
N LEU A 12 7.18 24.43 -23.27
CA LEU A 12 7.73 23.17 -22.80
C LEU A 12 8.15 23.44 -21.34
N ALA A 13 7.24 23.24 -20.39
CA ALA A 13 7.65 22.72 -19.12
C ALA A 13 8.22 21.35 -19.46
N THR A 14 9.54 21.30 -19.66
CA THR A 14 10.27 20.09 -19.35
C THR A 14 9.88 19.79 -17.91
N LEU A 15 8.92 18.88 -17.72
CA LEU A 15 8.91 18.05 -16.53
C LEU A 15 10.25 17.33 -16.59
N THR A 16 11.28 17.97 -16.04
CA THR A 16 12.30 17.22 -15.35
C THR A 16 11.52 16.36 -14.39
N GLY A 17 11.47 15.06 -14.68
CA GLY A 17 10.90 14.11 -13.75
C GLY A 17 11.68 14.25 -12.47
N TRP A 18 11.15 14.97 -11.49
CA TRP A 18 11.64 14.88 -10.14
C TRP A 18 11.20 13.48 -9.69
N ALA A 19 12.06 12.50 -9.89
CA ALA A 19 11.86 11.18 -9.32
C ALA A 19 11.63 11.37 -7.82
N GLN A 20 10.40 11.15 -7.36
CA GLN A 20 10.07 11.09 -5.95
C GLN A 20 10.82 9.87 -5.38
N CYS A 21 11.51 10.03 -4.26
CA CYS A 21 12.30 8.94 -3.69
C CYS A 21 11.37 7.79 -3.28
N GLY A 22 11.35 6.71 -4.08
CA GLY A 22 10.74 5.39 -3.84
C GLY A 22 9.45 5.30 -3.02
N THR A 23 8.33 4.99 -3.68
CA THR A 23 7.01 4.81 -3.05
C THR A 23 6.71 3.33 -2.78
N SER A 24 7.03 2.85 -1.58
CA SER A 24 6.22 1.81 -0.94
C SER A 24 5.12 2.50 -0.12
N ALA A 25 3.90 1.97 -0.18
CA ALA A 25 2.86 2.38 0.76
C ALA A 25 3.34 2.07 2.19
N ALA A 26 3.13 3.00 3.12
CA ALA A 26 3.42 2.74 4.51
C ALA A 26 2.58 1.55 4.98
N PRO A 27 3.12 0.65 5.82
CA PRO A 27 2.29 -0.36 6.45
C PRO A 27 1.18 0.35 7.24
N THR A 28 0.00 -0.29 7.33
CA THR A 28 -1.09 0.21 8.16
C THR A 28 -0.59 0.37 9.59
N MET A 29 -0.89 1.53 10.19
CA MET A 29 -0.47 1.81 11.55
C MET A 29 -1.11 0.80 12.52
N PRO A 30 -0.33 0.15 13.39
CA PRO A 30 -0.91 -0.74 14.40
C PRO A 30 -1.79 0.02 15.39
N ALA A 31 -2.83 -0.64 15.88
CA ALA A 31 -3.70 -0.09 16.90
C ALA A 31 -2.96 0.14 18.23
N ALA A 32 -3.43 1.11 19.01
CA ALA A 32 -2.96 1.35 20.36
C ALA A 32 -3.13 0.10 21.27
N PRO A 33 -2.20 -0.16 22.20
CA PRO A 33 -2.32 -1.24 23.16
C PRO A 33 -3.50 -1.01 24.11
N ALA A 34 -4.14 -2.10 24.54
CA ALA A 34 -5.21 -2.09 25.53
C ALA A 34 -4.79 -1.30 26.80
N ALA A 35 -5.71 -0.53 27.38
CA ALA A 35 -5.43 0.42 28.46
C ALA A 35 -4.88 -0.23 29.73
N ASN A 36 -5.15 -1.53 29.95
CA ASN A 36 -4.72 -2.29 31.12
C ASN A 36 -3.27 -2.80 31.03
N LEU A 37 -2.59 -2.67 29.88
CA LEU A 37 -1.18 -3.06 29.75
C LEU A 37 -0.26 -1.93 30.24
N SER A 38 0.74 -2.29 31.05
CA SER A 38 1.78 -1.38 31.56
C SER A 38 3.08 -2.14 31.84
N GLY A 39 4.16 -1.40 32.13
CA GLY A 39 5.45 -1.97 32.52
C GLY A 39 6.03 -2.95 31.51
N GLN A 40 6.61 -4.04 32.00
CA GLN A 40 7.22 -5.08 31.15
C GLN A 40 6.21 -5.75 30.22
N ALA A 41 4.99 -6.02 30.69
CA ALA A 41 3.95 -6.63 29.87
C ALA A 41 3.59 -5.76 28.65
N LEU A 42 3.56 -4.44 28.81
CA LEU A 42 3.37 -3.53 27.68
C LEU A 42 4.57 -3.53 26.74
N LYS A 43 5.81 -3.55 27.25
CA LYS A 43 7.01 -3.63 26.39
C LYS A 43 7.05 -4.90 25.56
N ASP A 44 6.74 -6.05 26.17
CA ASP A 44 6.70 -7.34 25.48
C ASP A 44 5.61 -7.34 24.40
N TRP A 45 4.43 -6.80 24.72
CA TRP A 45 3.35 -6.65 23.76
C TRP A 45 3.74 -5.71 22.60
N LEU A 46 4.39 -4.58 22.90
CA LEU A 46 4.87 -3.65 21.88
C LEU A 46 5.90 -4.32 20.97
N LYS A 47 6.89 -5.02 21.53
CA LYS A 47 7.86 -5.78 20.74
C LYS A 47 7.17 -6.79 19.81
N GLN A 48 6.22 -7.57 20.34
CA GLN A 48 5.51 -8.58 19.56
C GLN A 48 4.64 -7.97 18.43
N ASN A 49 3.95 -6.87 18.69
CA ASN A 49 2.94 -6.31 17.77
C ASN A 49 3.49 -5.23 16.84
N TRP A 50 4.57 -4.55 17.24
CA TRP A 50 5.15 -3.41 16.52
C TRP A 50 6.52 -3.70 15.91
N TYR A 51 7.20 -4.78 16.29
CA TYR A 51 8.55 -5.08 15.79
C TYR A 51 8.66 -6.49 15.20
N ASP A 52 8.33 -7.52 15.96
CA ASP A 52 8.56 -8.92 15.59
C ASP A 52 7.77 -9.31 14.33
N GLY A 53 8.49 -9.70 13.28
CA GLY A 53 7.91 -10.01 11.97
C GLY A 53 7.32 -8.81 11.21
N LYS A 54 7.48 -7.58 11.73
CA LYS A 54 7.05 -6.33 11.07
C LYS A 54 8.21 -5.61 10.41
N ARG A 55 9.36 -5.59 11.09
CA ARG A 55 10.58 -4.96 10.58
C ARG A 55 11.32 -5.87 9.59
N THR A 56 11.82 -5.28 8.51
CA THR A 56 12.77 -5.87 7.56
C THR A 56 14.16 -5.29 7.80
N SER A 57 15.15 -6.14 8.10
CA SER A 57 16.54 -5.71 8.18
C SER A 57 17.07 -5.40 6.78
N LEU A 58 17.53 -4.18 6.57
CA LEU A 58 17.99 -3.69 5.27
C LEU A 58 19.49 -3.93 5.04
N GLY A 59 20.23 -4.23 6.11
CA GLY A 59 21.68 -4.15 6.13
C GLY A 59 22.15 -2.70 6.28
N TYR A 60 23.29 -2.54 6.94
CA TYR A 60 23.78 -1.23 7.39
C TYR A 60 23.82 -0.19 6.27
N ASN A 61 24.29 -0.58 5.08
CA ASN A 61 24.44 0.38 4.01
C ASN A 61 23.10 0.87 3.45
N THR A 62 22.17 -0.03 3.18
CA THR A 62 20.86 0.32 2.65
C THR A 62 20.03 1.09 3.66
N ALA A 63 20.12 0.77 4.96
CA ALA A 63 19.48 1.54 6.02
C ALA A 63 19.93 3.00 6.02
N ARG A 64 21.24 3.26 5.89
CA ARG A 64 21.77 4.63 5.78
C ARG A 64 21.33 5.33 4.50
N ASP A 65 21.32 4.64 3.37
CA ASP A 65 20.89 5.23 2.10
C ASP A 65 19.41 5.63 2.17
N LYS A 66 18.57 4.82 2.84
CA LYS A 66 17.17 5.13 3.12
C LYS A 66 17.02 6.24 4.15
N MET A 67 17.85 6.28 5.19
CA MET A 67 17.85 7.35 6.18
C MET A 67 18.12 8.71 5.50
N PHE A 68 19.27 8.86 4.85
CA PHE A 68 19.67 10.11 4.20
C PHE A 68 18.81 10.47 3.00
N GLY A 69 18.57 9.51 2.11
CA GLY A 69 17.91 9.78 0.84
C GLY A 69 16.40 9.91 0.94
N TYR A 70 15.79 9.45 2.04
CA TYR A 70 14.34 9.32 2.15
C TYR A 70 13.78 9.69 3.52
N ALA A 71 14.15 9.00 4.61
CA ALA A 71 13.51 9.19 5.91
C ALA A 71 13.71 10.61 6.44
N ASP A 72 14.95 11.10 6.39
CA ASP A 72 15.37 12.42 6.87
C ASP A 72 15.47 13.46 5.73
N ASN A 73 15.10 13.09 4.50
CA ASN A 73 15.12 13.98 3.34
C ASN A 73 13.81 14.76 3.21
N ASN A 74 13.81 16.01 3.64
CA ASN A 74 12.69 16.94 3.48
C ASN A 74 12.95 17.88 2.30
N SER A 75 12.31 17.61 1.16
CA SER A 75 12.42 18.44 -0.04
C SER A 75 13.87 18.65 -0.50
N ASN A 76 14.66 17.57 -0.54
CA ASN A 76 16.10 17.56 -0.86
C ASN A 76 16.95 18.27 0.19
N LYS A 77 16.50 18.30 1.44
CA LYS A 77 17.21 18.91 2.55
C LYS A 77 17.25 17.93 3.72
N ILE A 78 18.44 17.71 4.27
CA ILE A 78 18.63 16.97 5.52
C ILE A 78 19.08 17.93 6.61
N ARG A 79 18.70 17.65 7.86
CA ARG A 79 19.13 18.42 9.04
C ARG A 79 19.93 17.50 9.97
N CYS A 80 21.13 17.92 10.33
CA CYS A 80 22.03 17.17 11.20
C CYS A 80 21.65 17.35 12.67
N VAL A 81 21.58 16.27 13.44
CA VAL A 81 20.96 16.27 14.78
C VAL A 81 21.70 17.05 15.86
N TYR A 82 23.03 17.12 15.81
CA TYR A 82 23.80 17.81 16.86
C TYR A 82 24.13 19.26 16.54
N GLY A 83 24.47 19.54 15.28
CA GLY A 83 24.77 20.91 14.85
C GLY A 83 23.54 21.69 14.38
N GLY A 84 22.41 21.02 14.09
CA GLY A 84 21.30 21.60 13.36
C GLY A 84 21.64 22.04 11.94
N TYR A 85 22.83 21.70 11.43
CA TYR A 85 23.27 22.06 10.09
C TYR A 85 22.36 21.44 9.04
N GLU A 86 21.96 22.27 8.08
CA GLU A 86 21.11 21.84 6.99
C GLU A 86 21.91 21.72 5.70
N TYR A 87 21.69 20.60 5.00
CA TYR A 87 22.38 20.31 3.75
C TYR A 87 21.39 20.03 2.63
N ASN A 88 21.60 20.69 1.49
CA ASN A 88 20.83 20.47 0.28
C ASN A 88 21.41 19.28 -0.49
N LEU A 89 20.64 18.19 -0.56
CA LEU A 89 20.93 17.03 -1.40
C LEU A 89 20.71 17.36 -2.88
N SER A 90 21.52 16.77 -3.75
CA SER A 90 21.40 16.90 -5.21
C SER A 90 20.25 16.07 -5.82
N GLN A 91 19.24 15.68 -5.01
CA GLN A 91 18.06 14.86 -5.30
C GLN A 91 18.21 13.33 -5.17
N CYS A 92 17.39 12.71 -4.30
CA CYS A 92 17.24 11.25 -4.07
C CYS A 92 18.54 10.42 -4.11
N SER A 93 19.67 11.06 -3.83
CA SER A 93 21.00 10.62 -4.22
C SER A 93 21.68 9.93 -3.06
N GLY A 94 21.08 8.85 -2.54
CA GLY A 94 21.68 8.08 -1.44
C GLY A 94 22.26 8.97 -0.33
N ARG A 95 23.51 8.73 0.07
CA ARG A 95 24.21 9.54 1.07
C ARG A 95 24.91 10.75 0.43
N PRO A 96 25.03 11.89 1.13
CA PRO A 96 25.86 13.02 0.69
C PRO A 96 27.29 12.61 0.29
N SER A 97 27.82 13.20 -0.79
CA SER A 97 29.20 12.98 -1.25
C SER A 97 30.20 13.83 -0.45
N VAL A 98 31.31 13.21 -0.03
CA VAL A 98 32.22 13.66 1.05
C VAL A 98 33.23 14.75 0.63
N THR A 99 32.98 15.53 -0.41
CA THR A 99 34.06 16.35 -1.01
C THR A 99 34.35 17.68 -0.29
N THR A 100 33.53 18.12 0.67
CA THR A 100 33.82 19.31 1.52
C THR A 100 33.20 19.31 2.91
N SER A 101 32.27 18.41 3.22
CA SER A 101 31.68 18.23 4.57
C SER A 101 31.56 16.74 4.86
N SER A 102 32.24 16.27 5.90
CA SER A 102 32.29 14.85 6.25
C SER A 102 31.00 14.48 6.99
N PHE A 103 29.99 14.00 6.27
CA PHE A 103 28.72 13.57 6.87
C PHE A 103 28.82 12.18 7.49
N ASN A 104 28.22 12.03 8.67
CA ASN A 104 28.11 10.74 9.36
C ASN A 104 26.67 10.31 9.60
N THR A 105 26.51 9.04 9.93
CA THR A 105 25.32 8.53 10.58
C THR A 105 25.58 8.47 12.08
N GLU A 106 24.78 9.20 12.83
CA GLU A 106 24.68 9.08 14.27
C GLU A 106 23.90 7.80 14.60
N HIS A 107 24.46 6.95 15.46
CA HIS A 107 23.71 5.88 16.12
C HIS A 107 23.40 6.31 17.55
N THR A 108 22.15 6.67 17.84
CA THR A 108 21.75 7.13 19.17
C THR A 108 22.11 6.11 20.25
N ILE A 109 22.08 4.82 19.92
CA ILE A 109 22.72 3.79 20.75
C ILE A 109 24.09 3.47 20.11
N PRO A 110 25.22 3.76 20.78
CA PRO A 110 26.55 3.58 20.20
C PRO A 110 26.78 2.15 19.69
N GLN A 111 27.30 2.02 18.47
CA GLN A 111 27.52 0.70 17.86
C GLN A 111 28.48 -0.20 18.67
N SER A 112 29.38 0.40 19.44
CA SER A 112 30.30 -0.31 20.34
C SER A 112 29.58 -1.06 21.45
N PHE A 113 28.34 -0.70 21.79
CA PHE A 113 27.59 -1.32 22.89
C PHE A 113 26.92 -2.65 22.50
N PHE A 114 26.75 -2.90 21.20
CA PHE A 114 26.13 -4.11 20.66
C PHE A 114 26.98 -4.78 19.56
N GLY A 115 28.27 -4.41 19.47
CA GLY A 115 29.23 -5.03 18.56
C GLY A 115 28.90 -4.89 17.07
N GLN A 116 28.24 -3.78 16.67
CA GLN A 116 27.81 -3.54 15.28
C GLN A 116 26.88 -4.64 14.71
N ALA A 117 26.24 -5.42 15.59
CA ALA A 117 25.42 -6.54 15.16
C ALA A 117 24.10 -6.11 14.50
N THR A 118 23.69 -6.88 13.49
CA THR A 118 22.32 -6.87 12.95
C THR A 118 21.42 -7.66 13.90
N PRO A 119 20.16 -7.25 14.15
CA PRO A 119 19.39 -6.20 13.46
C PRO A 119 19.50 -4.78 14.06
N TYR A 120 20.43 -4.56 15.00
CA TYR A 120 20.51 -3.30 15.74
C TYR A 120 21.14 -2.19 14.88
N VAL A 121 22.24 -2.50 14.21
CA VAL A 121 23.06 -1.51 13.48
C VAL A 121 22.34 -0.83 12.32
N ASP A 122 21.28 -1.47 11.81
CA ASP A 122 20.53 -1.05 10.62
C ASP A 122 19.07 -0.65 10.93
N ASP A 123 18.68 -0.50 12.20
CA ASP A 123 17.35 0.02 12.57
C ASP A 123 17.32 1.56 12.51
N ILE A 124 16.68 2.10 11.47
CA ILE A 124 16.63 3.53 11.16
C ILE A 124 15.99 4.37 12.29
N HIS A 125 15.19 3.77 13.19
CA HIS A 125 14.57 4.49 14.30
C HIS A 125 15.57 5.06 15.32
N HIS A 126 16.83 4.58 15.32
CA HIS A 126 17.91 5.18 16.11
C HIS A 126 19.11 5.65 15.27
N LEU A 127 18.95 5.74 13.95
CA LEU A 127 19.94 6.32 13.05
C LEU A 127 19.53 7.73 12.69
N PHE A 128 20.46 8.69 12.73
CA PHE A 128 20.18 10.06 12.32
C PHE A 128 21.31 10.68 11.48
N PRO A 129 21.03 11.66 10.60
CA PRO A 129 22.05 12.45 9.93
C PRO A 129 22.84 13.27 10.94
N THR A 130 24.17 13.28 10.82
CA THR A 130 25.04 14.19 11.58
C THR A 130 26.28 14.55 10.76
N VAL A 131 27.12 15.42 11.28
CA VAL A 131 28.46 15.69 10.73
C VAL A 131 29.51 14.95 11.56
N ASP A 132 30.60 14.52 10.94
CA ASP A 132 31.66 13.72 11.56
C ASP A 132 32.24 14.42 12.79
N ASP A 133 32.47 15.73 12.74
CA ASP A 133 33.05 16.48 13.86
C ASP A 133 32.20 16.36 15.12
N TRP A 134 30.88 16.56 15.01
CA TRP A 134 29.96 16.45 16.15
C TRP A 134 29.72 15.00 16.55
N ASN A 135 29.71 14.06 15.60
CA ASN A 135 29.66 12.63 15.91
C ASN A 135 30.87 12.18 16.73
N ASN A 136 32.07 12.68 16.38
CA ASN A 136 33.32 12.41 17.08
C ASN A 136 33.32 13.00 18.48
N VAL A 137 32.77 14.21 18.68
CA VAL A 137 32.62 14.79 20.03
C VAL A 137 31.63 13.97 20.87
N ARG A 138 30.51 13.55 20.29
CA ARG A 138 29.50 12.73 20.99
C ARG A 138 30.04 11.36 21.39
N SER A 139 30.86 10.72 20.55
CA SER A 139 31.54 9.44 20.84
C SER A 139 30.54 8.35 21.31
N ASN A 140 30.81 7.66 22.41
CA ASN A 140 29.89 6.77 23.11
C ASN A 140 29.53 7.29 24.51
N TYR A 141 29.62 8.61 24.72
CA TYR A 141 29.32 9.22 26.01
C TYR A 141 27.83 9.11 26.31
N LYS A 142 27.51 9.05 27.61
CA LYS A 142 26.13 9.05 28.08
C LYS A 142 25.46 10.38 27.76
N PHE A 143 24.19 10.29 27.43
CA PHE A 143 23.31 11.45 27.42
C PHE A 143 23.02 11.90 28.85
N ALA A 144 23.01 13.21 29.09
CA ALA A 144 22.62 13.81 30.36
C ALA A 144 22.11 15.23 30.14
N GLU A 145 21.28 15.72 31.06
CA GLU A 145 21.01 17.16 31.19
C GLU A 145 22.27 17.84 31.78
N ILE A 146 22.78 18.84 31.09
CA ILE A 146 23.92 19.67 31.47
C ILE A 146 23.35 21.05 31.75
N THR A 147 23.55 21.57 32.96
CA THR A 147 23.23 22.98 33.20
C THR A 147 24.24 23.83 32.43
N ASP A 148 23.84 24.96 31.84
CA ASP A 148 24.71 25.82 31.02
C ASP A 148 26.08 26.13 31.67
N ALA A 149 26.09 26.34 33.00
CA ALA A 149 27.28 26.64 33.78
C ALA A 149 28.30 25.48 33.86
N GLN A 150 27.88 24.26 33.56
CA GLN A 150 28.69 23.05 33.55
C GLN A 150 29.17 22.69 32.14
N ALA A 151 28.58 23.25 31.09
CA ALA A 151 28.97 22.98 29.72
C ALA A 151 30.40 23.45 29.47
N THR A 152 31.25 22.53 29.03
CA THR A 152 32.65 22.82 28.68
C THR A 152 32.84 23.06 27.19
N LYS A 153 31.83 22.71 26.39
CA LYS A 153 31.80 22.94 24.95
C LYS A 153 30.35 22.99 24.46
N TRP A 154 30.07 23.98 23.64
CA TRP A 154 28.82 24.20 22.91
C TRP A 154 29.08 23.98 21.43
N MET A 155 28.18 23.32 20.69
CA MET A 155 28.37 22.95 19.28
C MET A 155 27.14 23.26 18.43
N ARG A 156 27.33 23.94 17.30
CA ARG A 156 26.27 24.30 16.34
C ARG A 156 26.81 24.34 14.90
N GLY A 157 25.92 24.30 13.93
CA GLY A 157 26.25 24.39 12.51
C GLY A 157 27.20 23.28 12.05
N LEU A 158 28.09 23.60 11.13
CA LEU A 158 29.10 22.67 10.61
C LEU A 158 30.29 22.49 11.56
N SER A 159 30.72 23.57 12.20
CA SER A 159 31.98 23.64 12.94
C SER A 159 31.99 24.71 14.04
N GLU A 160 30.85 25.36 14.30
CA GLU A 160 30.74 26.39 15.33
C GLU A 160 30.85 25.72 16.70
N GLN A 161 31.84 26.12 17.49
CA GLN A 161 31.99 25.67 18.86
C GLN A 161 32.43 26.80 19.80
N SER A 162 31.98 26.76 21.04
CA SER A 162 32.34 27.71 22.09
C SER A 162 32.65 27.00 23.40
N ALA A 163 33.63 27.48 24.16
CA ALA A 163 33.92 27.01 25.53
C ALA A 163 33.16 27.82 26.59
N THR A 164 32.44 28.87 26.19
CA THR A 164 31.62 29.71 27.07
C THR A 164 30.17 29.71 26.60
N ILE A 165 29.25 30.02 27.53
CA ILE A 165 27.81 30.07 27.26
C ILE A 165 27.53 31.02 26.07
N PRO A 166 26.87 30.54 25.00
CA PRO A 166 26.45 31.36 23.87
C PRO A 166 25.53 32.51 24.31
N THR A 167 25.67 33.68 23.68
CA THR A 167 24.88 34.87 24.03
C THR A 167 23.51 34.92 23.33
N ALA A 168 23.26 34.03 22.38
CA ALA A 168 22.01 33.94 21.63
C ALA A 168 21.81 32.50 21.11
N ASN A 169 20.55 32.13 20.87
CA ASN A 169 20.15 30.82 20.33
C ASN A 169 20.73 29.64 21.13
N ILE A 170 20.80 29.76 22.46
CA ILE A 170 21.41 28.75 23.33
C ILE A 170 20.80 27.36 23.10
N ASP A 171 19.48 27.30 22.95
CA ASP A 171 18.69 26.09 22.65
C ASP A 171 19.07 25.40 21.32
N GLU A 172 19.80 26.08 20.43
CA GLU A 172 20.28 25.52 19.16
C GLU A 172 21.65 24.84 19.25
N TYR A 173 22.30 24.85 20.41
CA TYR A 173 23.59 24.20 20.59
C TYR A 173 23.39 22.83 21.23
N SER A 174 24.15 21.84 20.77
CA SER A 174 24.42 20.68 21.63
C SER A 174 25.49 21.06 22.65
N GLU A 175 25.46 20.42 23.80
CA GLU A 175 26.40 20.67 24.89
C GLU A 175 27.23 19.43 25.23
N PHE A 176 28.45 19.68 25.65
CA PHE A 176 29.36 18.67 26.11
C PHE A 176 30.03 19.12 27.41
N ARG A 177 29.99 18.24 28.40
CA ARG A 177 30.67 18.43 29.68
C ARG A 177 31.69 17.34 29.87
N SER A 178 32.94 17.73 30.06
CA SER A 178 33.99 16.86 30.60
C SER A 178 34.53 17.43 31.90
N ASN A 179 34.65 16.60 32.93
CA ASN A 179 35.34 16.95 34.18
C ASN A 179 36.73 16.29 34.29
N GLY A 180 37.28 15.83 33.16
CA GLY A 180 38.57 15.13 33.08
C GLY A 180 38.54 13.64 33.45
N THR A 181 37.47 13.16 34.10
CA THR A 181 37.31 11.73 34.47
C THR A 181 36.04 11.09 33.90
N SER A 182 35.02 11.90 33.61
CA SER A 182 33.78 11.51 32.96
C SER A 182 33.36 12.59 31.97
N SER A 183 32.74 12.16 30.88
CA SER A 183 32.18 13.05 29.87
C SER A 183 30.75 12.66 29.58
N VAL A 184 29.89 13.66 29.39
CA VAL A 184 28.48 13.50 29.03
C VAL A 184 28.13 14.46 27.90
N PHE A 185 27.08 14.12 27.16
CA PHE A 185 26.62 14.86 26.00
C PHE A 185 25.14 15.21 26.16
N GLU A 186 24.77 16.40 25.72
CA GLU A 186 23.39 16.86 25.65
C GLU A 186 23.11 17.30 24.22
N PRO A 187 22.08 16.73 23.56
CA PRO A 187 21.69 17.20 22.25
C PRO A 187 21.00 18.56 22.35
N ARG A 188 20.84 19.22 21.21
CA ARG A 188 20.00 20.41 21.08
C ARG A 188 18.61 20.20 21.68
N GLU A 189 18.03 21.28 22.22
CA GLU A 189 16.70 21.23 22.85
C GLU A 189 15.63 20.67 21.90
N ASP A 190 15.69 21.06 20.62
CA ASP A 190 14.78 20.61 19.55
C ASP A 190 15.01 19.17 19.06
N HIS A 191 15.83 18.39 19.77
CA HIS A 191 16.10 16.99 19.47
C HIS A 191 16.10 16.06 20.69
N LYS A 192 15.96 16.61 21.91
CA LYS A 192 15.99 15.86 23.18
C LYS A 192 14.92 14.78 23.23
N GLY A 193 13.70 15.11 22.82
CA GLY A 193 12.54 14.22 22.80
C GLY A 193 12.68 13.11 21.76
N ASN A 194 13.20 13.44 20.59
CA ASN A 194 13.44 12.46 19.51
C ASN A 194 14.43 11.38 19.95
N ILE A 195 15.54 11.79 20.59
CA ILE A 195 16.52 10.86 21.17
C ILE A 195 15.89 10.05 22.29
N ALA A 196 15.13 10.66 23.19
CA ALA A 196 14.45 9.96 24.26
C ALA A 196 13.54 8.84 23.74
N ARG A 197 12.68 9.14 22.75
CA ARG A 197 11.78 8.17 22.12
C ARG A 197 12.53 7.10 21.32
N ALA A 198 13.63 7.43 20.67
CA ALA A 198 14.50 6.46 20.00
C ALA A 198 15.17 5.48 20.99
N ILE A 199 15.64 5.99 22.14
CA ILE A 199 16.24 5.16 23.20
C ILE A 199 15.18 4.25 23.84
N PHE A 200 14.03 4.80 24.25
CA PHE A 200 12.95 4.00 24.82
C PHE A 200 12.48 2.92 23.85
N TYR A 201 12.36 3.24 22.56
CA TYR A 201 12.07 2.27 21.51
C TYR A 201 13.11 1.16 21.46
N PHE A 202 14.40 1.52 21.31
CA PHE A 202 15.47 0.54 21.16
C PHE A 202 15.48 -0.45 22.31
N PHE A 203 15.42 0.02 23.56
CA PHE A 203 15.41 -0.87 24.73
C PHE A 203 14.08 -1.60 24.96
N THR A 204 13.00 -1.22 24.26
CA THR A 204 11.75 -1.97 24.25
C THR A 204 11.83 -3.15 23.28
N VAL A 205 12.34 -2.93 22.07
CA VAL A 205 12.39 -3.98 21.02
C VAL A 205 13.66 -4.83 21.09
N HIS A 206 14.71 -4.31 21.73
CA HIS A 206 16.03 -4.92 21.93
C HIS A 206 16.48 -4.90 23.40
N PRO A 207 15.69 -5.45 24.34
CA PRO A 207 15.94 -5.32 25.78
C PRO A 207 17.28 -5.91 26.25
N THR A 208 17.87 -6.83 25.49
CA THR A 208 19.11 -7.54 25.84
C THR A 208 20.29 -7.21 24.93
N ALA A 209 20.16 -6.25 24.01
CA ALA A 209 21.21 -5.97 23.01
C ALA A 209 22.44 -5.27 23.60
N VAL A 210 22.28 -4.52 24.68
CA VAL A 210 23.34 -3.74 25.33
C VAL A 210 23.47 -4.17 26.79
N SER A 211 24.70 -4.45 27.21
CA SER A 211 25.02 -4.75 28.61
C SER A 211 24.62 -3.59 29.52
N ASN A 212 24.05 -3.87 30.69
CA ASN A 212 23.45 -2.89 31.63
C ASN A 212 22.24 -2.09 31.08
N GLY A 213 21.72 -2.48 29.91
CA GLY A 213 20.49 -1.92 29.36
C GLY A 213 20.57 -0.41 29.14
N ILE A 214 19.44 0.27 29.38
CA ILE A 214 19.29 1.73 29.17
C ILE A 214 20.28 2.56 29.99
N THR A 215 20.79 2.03 31.11
CA THR A 215 21.72 2.76 31.99
C THR A 215 23.13 2.93 31.40
N SER A 216 23.41 2.24 30.28
CA SER A 216 24.63 2.42 29.51
C SER A 216 24.60 3.68 28.64
N VAL A 217 23.42 4.19 28.29
CA VAL A 217 23.25 5.40 27.45
C VAL A 217 22.83 6.63 28.23
N VAL A 218 22.23 6.48 29.42
CA VAL A 218 21.82 7.57 30.31
C VAL A 218 21.97 7.10 31.76
N ASP A 219 22.38 7.96 32.69
CA ASP A 219 22.48 7.54 34.11
C ASP A 219 21.12 7.30 34.75
N ASN A 220 20.16 8.17 34.47
CA ASN A 220 18.80 8.09 34.99
C ASN A 220 17.79 8.15 33.84
N PRO A 221 17.02 7.08 33.56
CA PRO A 221 15.97 7.10 32.54
C PRO A 221 14.92 8.21 32.72
N ALA A 222 14.77 8.75 33.94
CA ALA A 222 13.89 9.89 34.19
C ALA A 222 14.34 11.15 33.43
N THR A 223 15.64 11.32 33.14
CA THR A 223 16.14 12.41 32.28
C THR A 223 15.53 12.30 30.88
N LEU A 224 15.54 11.10 30.28
CA LEU A 224 14.91 10.88 28.98
C LEU A 224 13.39 11.11 29.04
N TYR A 225 12.75 10.77 30.15
CA TYR A 225 11.34 11.06 30.31
C TYR A 225 11.07 12.58 30.40
N GLN A 226 11.91 13.35 31.08
CA GLN A 226 11.78 14.82 31.07
C GLN A 226 11.98 15.39 29.68
N TRP A 227 13.01 14.94 28.95
CA TRP A 227 13.25 15.31 27.56
C TRP A 227 12.06 15.00 26.65
N HIS A 228 11.48 13.81 26.80
CA HIS A 228 10.26 13.42 26.08
C HIS A 228 9.07 14.38 26.32
N LEU A 229 8.99 14.98 27.52
CA LEU A 229 7.91 15.92 27.87
C LEU A 229 8.22 17.36 27.44
N GLN A 230 9.50 17.76 27.49
CA GLN A 230 9.96 19.10 27.13
C GLN A 230 10.04 19.31 25.62
N ASP A 231 10.32 18.24 24.88
CA ASP A 231 10.31 18.18 23.42
C ASP A 231 9.27 17.12 22.96
N PRO A 232 7.96 17.48 22.96
CA PRO A 232 6.90 16.60 22.51
C PRO A 232 7.07 16.15 21.06
N VAL A 233 6.35 15.10 20.67
CA VAL A 233 6.31 14.66 19.28
C VAL A 233 5.73 15.76 18.39
N ASP A 234 6.46 16.14 17.35
CA ASP A 234 6.06 17.15 16.38
C ASP A 234 5.71 16.56 15.01
N ALA A 235 5.21 17.39 14.09
CA ALA A 235 4.86 16.97 12.74
C ALA A 235 6.05 16.39 11.96
N THR A 236 7.26 16.89 12.21
CA THR A 236 8.49 16.44 11.55
C THR A 236 8.82 15.00 11.95
N GLU A 237 8.76 14.70 13.24
CA GLU A 237 9.04 13.38 13.80
C GLU A 237 7.97 12.36 13.41
N LEU A 238 6.70 12.77 13.34
CA LEU A 238 5.61 11.94 12.82
C LEU A 238 5.80 11.55 11.34
N GLN A 239 6.18 12.53 10.53
CA GLN A 239 6.49 12.31 9.13
C GLN A 239 7.69 11.38 8.97
N ARG A 240 8.75 11.60 9.77
CA ARG A 240 9.92 10.71 9.82
C ARG A 240 9.51 9.29 10.19
N ASN A 241 8.70 9.10 11.24
CA ASN A 241 8.24 7.78 11.68
C ASN A 241 7.51 7.02 10.56
N THR A 242 6.68 7.73 9.78
CA THR A 242 5.99 7.18 8.61
C THR A 242 6.96 6.75 7.51
N ARG A 243 7.93 7.60 7.16
CA ARG A 243 8.94 7.27 6.14
C ARG A 243 9.88 6.15 6.58
N VAL A 244 10.21 6.09 7.87
CA VAL A 244 10.95 4.96 8.42
C VAL A 244 10.13 3.68 8.30
N ALA A 245 8.85 3.69 8.65
CA ALA A 245 7.96 2.54 8.47
C ALA A 245 7.84 2.10 7.00
N GLN A 246 7.82 3.05 6.05
CA GLN A 246 7.87 2.75 4.62
C GLN A 246 9.19 2.09 4.20
N ALA A 247 10.31 2.50 4.81
CA ALA A 247 11.64 2.01 4.48
C ALA A 247 11.95 0.63 5.08
N GLN A 248 11.63 0.41 6.37
CA GLN A 248 11.99 -0.80 7.10
C GLN A 248 10.80 -1.61 7.64
N GLY A 249 9.56 -1.19 7.39
CA GLY A 249 8.35 -1.99 7.65
C GLY A 249 7.68 -1.79 9.02
N ASN A 250 8.26 -1.01 9.94
CA ASN A 250 7.68 -0.80 11.26
C ASN A 250 7.76 0.66 11.76
N TYR A 251 6.79 1.05 12.58
CA TYR A 251 6.76 2.34 13.29
C TYR A 251 7.44 2.23 14.66
N ASN A 252 7.90 3.37 15.18
CA ASN A 252 8.20 3.54 16.59
C ASN A 252 6.90 3.85 17.35
N PRO A 253 6.44 2.96 18.26
CA PRO A 253 5.22 3.15 19.02
C PRO A 253 5.25 4.37 19.94
N TYR A 254 6.42 4.80 20.42
CA TYR A 254 6.53 5.96 21.30
C TYR A 254 6.49 7.30 20.56
N ILE A 255 6.59 7.28 19.22
CA ILE A 255 6.31 8.44 18.38
C ILE A 255 4.83 8.42 17.97
N ALA A 256 4.27 7.25 17.68
CA ALA A 256 2.85 7.10 17.32
C ALA A 256 1.90 7.36 18.50
N TYR A 257 2.28 6.91 19.69
CA TYR A 257 1.52 6.99 20.93
C TYR A 257 2.47 7.39 22.08
N PRO A 258 2.80 8.70 22.20
CA PRO A 258 3.79 9.21 23.15
C PRO A 258 3.50 8.84 24.60
N GLU A 259 2.22 8.77 24.97
CA GLU A 259 1.76 8.40 26.31
C GLU A 259 2.20 6.99 26.73
N LEU A 260 2.57 6.13 25.77
CA LEU A 260 3.09 4.80 26.06
C LEU A 260 4.43 4.83 26.77
N VAL A 261 5.23 5.90 26.66
CA VAL A 261 6.51 6.01 27.38
C VAL A 261 6.27 5.89 28.88
N ALA A 262 5.36 6.69 29.44
CA ALA A 262 5.04 6.66 30.86
C ALA A 262 4.49 5.29 31.30
N ARG A 263 3.57 4.73 30.51
CA ARG A 263 2.94 3.43 30.79
C ARG A 263 3.93 2.27 30.75
N ALA A 264 4.81 2.23 29.75
CA ALA A 264 5.76 1.13 29.55
C ALA A 264 6.94 1.22 30.53
N TRP A 265 7.37 2.43 30.87
CA TRP A 265 8.56 2.65 31.68
C TRP A 265 8.27 3.00 33.15
N GLY A 266 7.00 3.03 33.55
CA GLY A 266 6.59 3.20 34.94
C GLY A 266 6.80 4.61 35.47
N PHE A 267 6.81 5.61 34.58
CA PHE A 267 6.83 7.01 35.00
C PHE A 267 5.43 7.47 35.37
N THR A 268 5.37 8.52 36.21
CA THR A 268 4.09 9.18 36.48
C THR A 268 3.63 9.85 35.18
N PRO A 269 2.47 9.47 34.62
CA PRO A 269 1.89 10.23 33.53
C PRO A 269 1.70 11.64 34.05
N VAL A 270 2.43 12.60 33.49
CA VAL A 270 1.90 13.98 33.49
C VAL A 270 0.61 13.92 32.70
N ALA A 271 -0.39 14.75 33.06
CA ALA A 271 -1.59 14.89 32.23
C ALA A 271 -1.09 15.11 30.80
N SER A 272 -1.16 14.04 29.99
CA SER A 272 -0.35 14.01 28.78
C SER A 272 -0.84 15.15 27.93
N ASP A 273 0.06 15.70 27.13
CA ASP A 273 -0.38 16.51 26.02
C ASP A 273 -1.36 15.64 25.25
N THR A 274 -2.62 16.00 25.39
CA THR A 274 -3.71 15.15 24.95
C THR A 274 -3.68 15.26 23.44
N LEU A 275 -3.54 14.16 22.72
CA LEU A 275 -3.35 14.21 21.28
C LEU A 275 -4.69 14.40 20.58
N VAL A 276 -4.75 15.36 19.66
CA VAL A 276 -5.92 15.58 18.81
C VAL A 276 -5.59 15.26 17.35
N SER A 277 -6.40 14.46 16.68
CA SER A 277 -6.18 14.05 15.28
C SER A 277 -7.49 13.77 14.57
N PHE A 278 -7.54 14.05 13.27
CA PHE A 278 -8.60 13.50 12.42
C PHE A 278 -8.54 11.97 12.43
N VAL A 279 -9.68 11.30 12.33
CA VAL A 279 -9.74 9.83 12.29
C VAL A 279 -9.19 9.24 10.99
N GLN A 280 -9.11 10.05 9.93
CA GLN A 280 -8.61 9.67 8.62
C GLN A 280 -7.85 10.86 8.02
N ALA A 281 -6.80 10.59 7.24
CA ALA A 281 -5.99 11.64 6.61
C ALA A 281 -6.60 12.19 5.32
N ALA A 282 -7.53 11.45 4.71
CA ALA A 282 -8.21 11.88 3.50
C ALA A 282 -9.63 11.30 3.42
N GLY A 283 -10.45 11.92 2.57
CA GLY A 283 -11.74 11.42 2.15
C GLY A 283 -12.20 12.15 0.89
N SER A 284 -13.36 11.77 0.37
CA SER A 284 -13.91 12.38 -0.84
C SER A 284 -15.40 12.60 -0.70
N VAL A 285 -15.91 13.58 -1.43
CA VAL A 285 -17.33 13.91 -1.52
C VAL A 285 -17.62 14.39 -2.94
N VAL A 286 -18.79 14.03 -3.46
CA VAL A 286 -19.26 14.54 -4.74
C VAL A 286 -19.80 15.95 -4.54
N GLU A 287 -19.41 16.86 -5.42
CA GLU A 287 -19.81 18.27 -5.43
C GLU A 287 -21.34 18.43 -5.47
N GLY A 288 -21.97 17.79 -6.46
CA GLY A 288 -23.40 17.81 -6.70
C GLY A 288 -23.80 18.95 -7.63
N ASN A 289 -24.88 18.77 -8.39
CA ASN A 289 -25.22 19.72 -9.47
C ASN A 289 -25.94 21.01 -8.99
N ALA A 290 -26.21 21.14 -7.68
CA ALA A 290 -26.90 22.26 -7.04
C ALA A 290 -26.95 22.09 -5.50
N GLY A 291 -27.05 23.20 -4.77
CA GLY A 291 -27.36 23.19 -3.34
C GLY A 291 -26.11 23.02 -2.48
N THR A 292 -26.25 22.40 -1.30
CA THR A 292 -25.09 22.10 -0.44
C THR A 292 -25.12 20.67 0.07
N THR A 293 -23.98 19.99 -0.01
CA THR A 293 -23.75 18.63 0.49
C THR A 293 -22.88 18.71 1.74
N SER A 294 -23.32 18.11 2.83
CA SER A 294 -22.56 18.13 4.09
C SER A 294 -21.56 16.96 4.14
N TYR A 295 -20.27 17.28 4.25
CA TYR A 295 -19.20 16.34 4.53
C TYR A 295 -18.79 16.45 5.99
N THR A 296 -18.66 15.31 6.67
CA THR A 296 -18.29 15.25 8.09
C THR A 296 -17.09 14.35 8.33
N ILE A 297 -16.13 14.80 9.13
CA ILE A 297 -14.98 14.00 9.57
C ILE A 297 -14.84 14.09 11.09
N SER A 298 -14.65 12.94 11.74
CA SER A 298 -14.41 12.90 13.18
C SER A 298 -12.97 13.28 13.53
N VAL A 299 -12.82 13.95 14.67
CA VAL A 299 -11.55 14.30 15.29
C VAL A 299 -11.54 13.67 16.67
N ASN A 300 -10.54 12.84 16.93
CA ASN A 300 -10.39 12.12 18.17
C ASN A 300 -9.34 12.76 19.06
N LEU A 301 -9.58 12.59 20.35
CA LEU A 301 -8.78 13.07 21.44
C LEU A 301 -8.33 11.86 22.27
N SER A 302 -7.01 11.65 22.38
CA SER A 302 -6.43 10.49 23.06
C SER A 302 -5.19 10.88 23.89
N PRO A 303 -5.16 10.57 25.20
CA PRO A 303 -6.25 10.04 26.02
C PRO A 303 -7.39 11.07 26.22
N ALA A 304 -8.45 10.69 26.94
CA ALA A 304 -9.48 11.67 27.35
C ALA A 304 -8.87 12.75 28.26
N ALA A 305 -9.17 14.03 27.99
CA ALA A 305 -8.69 15.13 28.82
C ALA A 305 -9.51 15.28 30.11
N ALA A 306 -8.84 15.56 31.23
CA ALA A 306 -9.50 15.78 32.53
C ALA A 306 -10.10 17.20 32.67
N THR A 307 -9.69 18.14 31.82
CA THR A 307 -10.23 19.50 31.71
C THR A 307 -10.61 19.78 30.27
N PRO A 308 -11.50 20.76 30.00
CA PRO A 308 -11.86 21.10 28.63
C PRO A 308 -10.65 21.50 27.78
N LYS A 309 -10.60 21.03 26.53
CA LYS A 309 -9.57 21.36 25.55
C LYS A 309 -10.19 21.92 24.28
N THR A 310 -9.51 22.86 23.65
CA THR A 310 -9.95 23.47 22.39
C THR A 310 -8.88 23.37 21.33
N VAL A 311 -9.28 23.19 20.08
CA VAL A 311 -8.41 23.29 18.90
C VAL A 311 -9.18 23.98 17.79
N ALA A 312 -8.52 24.82 17.00
CA ALA A 312 -9.12 25.46 15.84
C ALA A 312 -8.97 24.57 14.60
N VAL A 313 -9.90 24.70 13.66
CA VAL A 313 -9.88 24.04 12.36
C VAL A 313 -9.79 25.12 11.30
N GLN A 314 -8.79 25.02 10.41
CA GLN A 314 -8.57 25.98 9.34
C GLN A 314 -8.37 25.27 8.01
N VAL A 315 -8.80 25.93 6.93
CA VAL A 315 -8.38 25.57 5.57
C VAL A 315 -6.97 26.13 5.36
N THR A 316 -6.00 25.26 5.11
CA THR A 316 -4.57 25.62 4.99
C THR A 316 -4.00 25.38 3.60
N GLY A 317 -4.79 24.75 2.72
CA GLY A 317 -4.44 24.50 1.34
C GLY A 317 -5.56 23.79 0.61
N GLY A 318 -5.27 23.35 -0.60
CA GLY A 318 -6.28 22.81 -1.52
C GLY A 318 -6.29 23.58 -2.83
N THR A 319 -7.15 23.14 -3.75
CA THR A 319 -7.43 23.82 -5.02
C THR A 319 -8.80 24.47 -5.03
N ALA A 320 -9.72 24.01 -4.19
CA ALA A 320 -11.07 24.57 -4.04
C ALA A 320 -11.05 25.92 -3.34
N ASP A 321 -11.92 26.82 -3.75
CA ASP A 321 -12.12 28.17 -3.21
C ASP A 321 -13.46 28.34 -2.47
N ALA A 322 -13.84 29.59 -2.20
CA ALA A 322 -15.02 29.91 -1.41
C ALA A 322 -16.36 29.72 -2.17
N SER A 323 -16.30 29.51 -3.48
CA SER A 323 -17.48 29.13 -4.28
C SER A 323 -17.81 27.65 -4.10
N ASP A 324 -16.82 26.77 -4.00
CA ASP A 324 -16.99 25.31 -3.94
C ASP A 324 -17.37 24.80 -2.55
N PHE A 325 -17.07 25.54 -1.48
CA PHE A 325 -17.42 25.10 -0.14
C PHE A 325 -17.46 26.21 0.93
N THR A 326 -18.02 25.88 2.08
CA THR A 326 -17.93 26.65 3.32
C THR A 326 -17.57 25.74 4.50
N LEU A 327 -16.53 26.11 5.26
CA LEU A 327 -16.17 25.41 6.51
C LEU A 327 -17.13 25.82 7.64
N ALA A 328 -18.04 24.92 8.02
CA ALA A 328 -19.04 25.19 9.05
C ALA A 328 -18.47 25.10 10.48
N THR A 329 -17.44 24.27 10.70
CA THR A 329 -16.81 24.08 12.00
C THR A 329 -15.40 24.66 12.02
N THR A 330 -15.19 25.77 12.72
CA THR A 330 -13.89 26.47 12.81
C THR A 330 -13.17 26.25 14.16
N SER A 331 -13.87 25.68 15.15
CA SER A 331 -13.28 25.33 16.44
C SER A 331 -13.97 24.12 17.04
N LEU A 332 -13.18 23.25 17.67
CA LEU A 332 -13.62 22.08 18.40
C LEU A 332 -13.38 22.30 19.89
N THR A 333 -14.38 22.01 20.72
CA THR A 333 -14.26 22.01 22.18
C THR A 333 -14.53 20.62 22.71
N PHE A 334 -13.53 19.97 23.29
CA PHE A 334 -13.68 18.69 23.97
C PHE A 334 -13.91 18.96 25.46
N ALA A 335 -15.11 18.69 25.96
CA ALA A 335 -15.36 18.75 27.41
C ALA A 335 -14.56 17.66 28.13
N ALA A 336 -14.41 17.78 29.46
CA ALA A 336 -13.70 16.78 30.25
C ALA A 336 -14.31 15.38 30.01
N GLY A 337 -13.46 14.40 29.68
CA GLY A 337 -13.86 13.02 29.38
C GLY A 337 -14.38 12.77 27.95
N VAL A 338 -14.64 13.80 27.14
CA VAL A 338 -15.10 13.65 25.76
C VAL A 338 -13.90 13.40 24.83
N THR A 339 -13.95 12.33 24.04
CA THR A 339 -12.82 11.88 23.19
C THR A 339 -13.06 12.05 21.69
N SER A 340 -14.22 12.53 21.26
CA SER A 340 -14.53 12.68 19.83
C SER A 340 -15.39 13.90 19.59
N GLN A 341 -15.06 14.62 18.51
CA GLN A 341 -15.85 15.72 17.96
C GLN A 341 -15.91 15.60 16.45
N VAL A 342 -16.82 16.32 15.80
CA VAL A 342 -17.01 16.28 14.35
C VAL A 342 -16.72 17.64 13.73
N VAL A 343 -15.98 17.64 12.63
CA VAL A 343 -15.82 18.79 11.74
C VAL A 343 -16.79 18.64 10.57
N THR A 344 -17.54 19.70 10.29
CA THR A 344 -18.46 19.77 9.15
C THR A 344 -17.96 20.77 8.11
N VAL A 345 -17.93 20.33 6.86
CA VAL A 345 -17.72 21.13 5.65
C VAL A 345 -18.97 21.04 4.79
N ASN A 346 -19.50 22.17 4.34
CA ASN A 346 -20.60 22.19 3.39
C ASN A 346 -20.01 22.44 2.00
N VAL A 347 -20.08 21.46 1.12
CA VAL A 347 -19.68 21.58 -0.28
C VAL A 347 -20.85 22.19 -1.05
N THR A 348 -20.59 23.27 -1.78
CA THR A 348 -21.55 23.93 -2.65
C THR A 348 -21.57 23.16 -3.96
N GLY A 349 -22.75 22.76 -4.39
CA GLY A 349 -22.92 22.16 -5.70
C GLY A 349 -23.30 23.21 -6.73
N ASP A 350 -22.67 23.20 -7.90
CA ASP A 350 -23.11 23.97 -9.06
C ASP A 350 -23.11 23.16 -10.36
N ALA A 351 -22.95 23.76 -11.54
CA ALA A 351 -23.02 23.06 -12.82
C ALA A 351 -21.81 23.36 -13.72
N THR A 352 -20.79 23.99 -13.15
CA THR A 352 -19.60 24.46 -13.83
C THR A 352 -18.60 23.32 -13.92
N ASN A 353 -18.09 23.04 -15.11
CA ASN A 353 -17.08 21.99 -15.24
C ASN A 353 -15.75 22.46 -14.64
N GLU A 354 -15.42 21.90 -13.49
CA GLU A 354 -14.15 22.13 -12.81
C GLU A 354 -13.33 20.83 -12.74
N PRO A 355 -12.00 20.87 -12.59
CA PRO A 355 -11.26 19.64 -12.28
C PRO A 355 -11.68 19.10 -10.89
N ASP A 356 -11.35 17.86 -10.55
CA ASP A 356 -11.45 17.43 -9.15
C ASP A 356 -10.61 18.37 -8.28
N GLU A 357 -11.23 18.86 -7.21
CA GLU A 357 -10.63 19.85 -6.34
C GLU A 357 -10.36 19.30 -4.96
N THR A 358 -9.53 20.00 -4.20
CA THR A 358 -9.15 19.57 -2.85
C THR A 358 -9.32 20.68 -1.83
N ILE A 359 -9.66 20.29 -0.61
CA ILE A 359 -9.61 21.12 0.59
C ILE A 359 -8.64 20.45 1.56
N VAL A 360 -7.66 21.17 2.07
CA VAL A 360 -6.78 20.68 3.15
C VAL A 360 -7.18 21.38 4.44
N LEU A 361 -7.77 20.63 5.36
CA LEU A 361 -8.06 21.07 6.71
C LEU A 361 -6.85 20.81 7.61
N SER A 362 -6.52 21.74 8.49
CA SER A 362 -5.53 21.57 9.57
C SER A 362 -6.15 21.88 10.93
N LEU A 363 -5.78 21.07 11.91
CA LEU A 363 -5.92 21.39 13.32
C LEU A 363 -4.81 22.36 13.72
N VAL A 364 -5.16 23.52 14.27
CA VAL A 364 -4.22 24.58 14.64
C VAL A 364 -4.58 25.20 15.99
N ASN A 365 -3.64 25.93 16.58
CA ASN A 365 -3.82 26.63 17.86
C ASN A 365 -4.43 25.75 18.98
N PRO A 366 -3.87 24.56 19.25
CA PRO A 366 -4.36 23.73 20.34
C PRO A 366 -4.20 24.46 21.69
N SER A 367 -5.19 24.35 22.57
CA SER A 367 -5.15 24.90 23.92
C SER A 367 -4.04 24.26 24.76
N THR A 368 -3.53 24.94 25.79
CA THR A 368 -2.49 24.40 26.69
C THR A 368 -2.75 22.96 27.14
N GLY A 369 -1.75 22.09 26.98
CA GLY A 369 -1.85 20.68 27.35
C GLY A 369 -2.66 19.84 26.33
N LEU A 370 -2.82 20.33 25.10
CA LEU A 370 -3.32 19.60 23.94
C LEU A 370 -2.24 19.70 22.86
N SER A 371 -1.87 18.57 22.26
CA SER A 371 -0.92 18.52 21.15
C SER A 371 -1.55 17.94 19.91
N LEU A 372 -1.05 18.32 18.75
CA LEU A 372 -1.47 17.72 17.49
C LEU A 372 -0.92 16.29 17.41
N GLY A 373 -1.78 15.34 17.07
CA GLY A 373 -1.38 13.94 16.88
C GLY A 373 -1.00 13.62 15.43
N LEU A 374 -1.00 12.32 15.12
CA LEU A 374 -0.52 11.73 13.86
C LEU A 374 -1.21 12.22 12.59
N THR A 375 -2.46 12.65 12.69
CA THR A 375 -3.26 13.10 11.56
C THR A 375 -3.78 14.51 11.85
N PRO A 376 -2.89 15.52 11.85
CA PRO A 376 -3.26 16.89 12.15
C PRO A 376 -3.94 17.57 10.96
N THR A 377 -3.87 16.95 9.77
CA THR A 377 -4.48 17.42 8.55
C THR A 377 -5.43 16.38 7.96
N HIS A 378 -6.44 16.86 7.25
CA HIS A 378 -7.38 16.04 6.51
C HIS A 378 -7.60 16.64 5.13
N THR A 379 -7.32 15.87 4.07
CA THR A 379 -7.56 16.28 2.69
C THR A 379 -8.91 15.75 2.21
N ILE A 380 -9.81 16.64 1.85
CA ILE A 380 -11.07 16.32 1.20
C ILE A 380 -10.87 16.49 -0.30
N THR A 381 -11.18 15.47 -1.09
CA THR A 381 -11.33 15.63 -2.54
C THR A 381 -12.80 15.89 -2.86
N ILE A 382 -13.09 17.08 -3.38
CA ILE A 382 -14.36 17.37 -4.04
C ILE A 382 -14.23 16.78 -5.44
N THR A 383 -14.94 15.67 -5.68
CA THR A 383 -14.96 15.07 -7.01
C THR A 383 -15.97 15.82 -7.85
N ASN A 384 -15.49 16.42 -8.93
CA ASN A 384 -16.31 17.13 -9.89
C ASN A 384 -17.28 16.14 -10.57
N ASP A 385 -18.58 16.41 -10.48
CA ASP A 385 -19.62 15.71 -11.25
C ASP A 385 -20.13 16.53 -12.44
N ASP A 386 -19.56 17.70 -12.67
CA ASP A 386 -19.89 18.63 -13.74
C ASP A 386 -18.95 18.53 -14.95
N GLY A 387 -19.48 18.83 -16.13
CA GLY A 387 -18.72 18.81 -17.39
C GLY A 387 -18.24 17.47 -17.95
N GLY A 388 -18.77 16.38 -17.43
CA GLY A 388 -19.17 15.29 -18.32
C GLY A 388 -20.36 15.70 -19.18
N SER A 389 -20.24 16.63 -20.12
CA SER A 389 -21.33 16.94 -21.06
C SER A 389 -20.78 17.32 -22.42
N ILE A 390 -20.54 16.31 -23.27
CA ILE A 390 -20.60 16.54 -24.71
C ILE A 390 -22.07 16.30 -25.06
N GLY A 391 -22.84 17.39 -25.13
CA GLY A 391 -24.28 17.34 -25.43
C GLY A 391 -25.20 16.99 -24.24
N GLY A 392 -24.79 17.24 -22.99
CA GLY A 392 -25.67 17.06 -21.82
C GLY A 392 -25.71 15.64 -21.22
N ILE A 393 -24.67 14.81 -21.44
CA ILE A 393 -24.61 13.41 -21.01
C ILE A 393 -23.55 13.20 -19.91
N PRO A 394 -23.93 12.98 -18.63
CA PRO A 394 -23.04 12.98 -17.46
C PRO A 394 -21.96 11.90 -17.51
N THR A 395 -20.74 12.19 -17.05
CA THR A 395 -19.71 11.18 -16.78
C THR A 395 -19.93 10.61 -15.38
N VAL A 396 -19.99 9.29 -15.23
CA VAL A 396 -20.21 8.65 -13.92
C VAL A 396 -19.25 7.47 -13.73
N PRO A 397 -18.86 7.13 -12.48
CA PRO A 397 -18.17 5.87 -12.21
C PRO A 397 -19.11 4.69 -12.50
N ILE A 398 -18.55 3.51 -12.80
CA ILE A 398 -19.36 2.34 -13.16
C ILE A 398 -20.27 1.89 -12.01
N ASP A 399 -19.87 2.10 -10.75
CA ASP A 399 -20.73 1.80 -9.61
C ASP A 399 -22.06 2.57 -9.61
N SER A 400 -22.06 3.82 -10.09
CA SER A 400 -23.27 4.64 -10.15
C SER A 400 -24.35 4.07 -11.08
N VAL A 401 -23.96 3.38 -12.16
CA VAL A 401 -24.93 2.71 -13.05
C VAL A 401 -25.35 1.34 -12.51
N ARG A 402 -24.56 0.76 -11.60
CA ARG A 402 -24.83 -0.52 -10.93
C ARG A 402 -25.59 -0.37 -9.61
N ASN A 403 -25.89 0.86 -9.20
CA ASN A 403 -26.78 1.10 -8.08
C ASN A 403 -28.22 0.75 -8.47
N ASN A 404 -28.69 -0.37 -7.92
CA ASN A 404 -29.98 -0.96 -8.24
C ASN A 404 -31.02 -0.69 -7.14
N ARG A 405 -32.28 -0.54 -7.57
CA ARG A 405 -33.45 -0.54 -6.69
C ARG A 405 -33.64 -1.94 -6.10
N ALA A 406 -34.48 -2.04 -5.07
CA ALA A 406 -34.81 -3.32 -4.45
C ALA A 406 -35.45 -4.36 -5.40
N ASP A 407 -35.97 -3.92 -6.55
CA ASP A 407 -36.50 -4.78 -7.60
C ASP A 407 -35.47 -5.19 -8.66
N GLY A 408 -34.18 -4.86 -8.47
CA GLY A 408 -33.09 -5.17 -9.39
C GLY A 408 -33.01 -4.23 -10.61
N THR A 409 -33.79 -3.15 -10.67
CA THR A 409 -33.67 -2.16 -11.75
C THR A 409 -32.63 -1.07 -11.41
N PRO A 410 -31.75 -0.66 -12.35
CA PRO A 410 -30.83 0.45 -12.13
C PRO A 410 -31.54 1.76 -11.85
N TYR A 411 -31.06 2.56 -10.90
CA TYR A 411 -31.56 3.92 -10.67
C TYR A 411 -31.42 4.80 -11.92
N MET A 412 -30.38 4.55 -12.73
CA MET A 412 -30.09 5.26 -13.98
C MET A 412 -30.76 4.65 -15.22
N LEU A 413 -31.68 3.69 -15.07
CA LEU A 413 -32.33 3.01 -16.21
C LEU A 413 -32.90 4.03 -17.21
N GLY A 414 -32.47 3.91 -18.47
CA GLY A 414 -32.89 4.76 -19.58
C GLY A 414 -32.16 6.10 -19.70
N LYS A 415 -31.20 6.41 -18.82
CA LYS A 415 -30.37 7.62 -18.91
C LYS A 415 -29.15 7.37 -19.79
N SER A 416 -28.73 8.40 -20.54
CA SER A 416 -27.42 8.38 -21.20
C SER A 416 -26.35 8.75 -20.19
N VAL A 417 -25.21 8.06 -20.25
CA VAL A 417 -24.05 8.26 -19.38
C VAL A 417 -22.76 8.18 -20.20
N ARG A 418 -21.68 8.72 -19.64
CA ARG A 418 -20.30 8.50 -20.09
C ARG A 418 -19.55 7.73 -19.01
N LEU A 419 -18.88 6.65 -19.40
CA LEU A 419 -18.11 5.78 -18.52
C LEU A 419 -16.67 5.65 -19.03
N TYR A 420 -15.76 5.40 -18.09
CA TYR A 420 -14.40 4.96 -18.37
C TYR A 420 -14.18 3.61 -17.71
N GLY A 421 -13.63 2.65 -18.45
CA GLY A 421 -13.34 1.34 -17.89
C GLY A 421 -12.28 0.60 -18.70
N THR A 422 -11.75 -0.46 -18.15
CA THR A 422 -10.87 -1.42 -18.84
C THR A 422 -11.71 -2.60 -19.32
N VAL A 423 -11.44 -3.10 -20.53
CA VAL A 423 -12.11 -4.23 -21.16
C VAL A 423 -11.67 -5.55 -20.53
N TYR A 424 -12.64 -6.39 -20.17
CA TYR A 424 -12.43 -7.74 -19.65
C TYR A 424 -13.12 -8.78 -20.54
N GLY A 425 -12.36 -9.80 -20.93
CA GLY A 425 -12.86 -10.90 -21.75
C GLY A 425 -12.80 -10.64 -23.25
N VAL A 426 -13.58 -11.43 -23.97
CA VAL A 426 -13.74 -11.37 -25.43
C VAL A 426 -15.11 -10.80 -25.79
N ASN A 427 -15.33 -10.56 -27.08
CA ASN A 427 -16.66 -10.26 -27.59
C ASN A 427 -17.52 -11.54 -27.62
N ILE A 428 -18.52 -11.63 -26.75
CA ILE A 428 -19.43 -12.79 -26.64
C ILE A 428 -20.76 -12.59 -27.37
N ASN A 429 -20.75 -11.78 -28.44
CA ASN A 429 -21.93 -11.54 -29.26
C ASN A 429 -21.82 -12.25 -30.61
N LYS A 430 -22.68 -13.26 -30.79
CA LYS A 430 -22.81 -14.11 -31.97
C LYS A 430 -22.96 -13.37 -33.31
N ASN A 431 -23.43 -12.13 -33.29
CA ASN A 431 -23.65 -11.31 -34.49
C ASN A 431 -22.50 -10.33 -34.79
N ALA A 432 -21.32 -10.53 -34.18
CA ALA A 432 -20.12 -9.72 -34.35
C ALA A 432 -19.71 -9.55 -35.82
N THR A 433 -20.33 -8.58 -36.49
CA THR A 433 -20.08 -8.23 -37.89
C THR A 433 -19.51 -6.82 -37.93
N ASN A 434 -18.42 -6.62 -38.66
CA ASN A 434 -17.83 -5.30 -38.92
C ASN A 434 -17.41 -4.49 -37.66
N GLY A 435 -17.06 -5.13 -36.54
CA GLY A 435 -16.56 -4.43 -35.33
C GLY A 435 -17.55 -3.45 -34.69
N LYS A 436 -18.85 -3.58 -34.97
CA LYS A 436 -19.90 -2.67 -34.48
C LYS A 436 -21.01 -3.38 -33.68
N VAL A 437 -20.90 -4.70 -33.54
CA VAL A 437 -21.79 -5.54 -32.74
C VAL A 437 -20.95 -6.21 -31.68
N PHE A 438 -21.29 -6.02 -30.42
CA PHE A 438 -20.49 -6.57 -29.34
C PHE A 438 -21.28 -6.81 -28.06
N GLN A 439 -20.75 -7.71 -27.25
CA GLN A 439 -21.08 -7.93 -25.85
C GLN A 439 -19.78 -8.20 -25.12
N PHE A 440 -19.40 -7.33 -24.18
CA PHE A 440 -18.21 -7.50 -23.35
C PHE A 440 -18.38 -6.74 -22.04
N THR A 441 -17.42 -6.83 -21.13
CA THR A 441 -17.49 -6.17 -19.83
C THR A 441 -16.46 -5.06 -19.72
N LEU A 442 -16.87 -3.90 -19.22
CA LEU A 442 -15.99 -2.84 -18.75
C LEU A 442 -15.94 -2.84 -17.24
N ILE A 443 -14.74 -2.68 -16.70
CA ILE A 443 -14.49 -2.62 -15.25
C ILE A 443 -13.59 -1.43 -14.94
N ASP A 444 -13.98 -0.65 -13.93
CA ASP A 444 -13.19 0.43 -13.36
C ASP A 444 -12.81 0.07 -11.88
N PRO A 445 -12.15 0.94 -11.12
CA PRO A 445 -11.83 0.67 -9.72
C PRO A 445 -13.04 0.45 -8.80
N THR A 446 -14.24 0.91 -9.22
CA THR A 446 -15.46 0.92 -8.41
C THR A 446 -16.32 -0.32 -8.66
N ASN A 447 -16.59 -0.66 -9.93
CA ASN A 447 -17.47 -1.77 -10.29
C ASN A 447 -17.25 -2.20 -11.77
N GLY A 448 -18.08 -3.11 -12.27
CA GLY A 448 -18.14 -3.48 -13.69
C GLY A 448 -19.54 -3.38 -14.27
N VAL A 449 -19.62 -3.27 -15.60
CA VAL A 449 -20.89 -3.22 -16.34
C VAL A 449 -20.74 -3.88 -17.71
N ALA A 450 -21.82 -4.51 -18.17
CA ALA A 450 -21.88 -5.08 -19.51
C ALA A 450 -22.06 -3.97 -20.56
N ILE A 451 -21.33 -4.07 -21.66
CA ILE A 451 -21.48 -3.23 -22.85
C ILE A 451 -22.10 -4.09 -23.94
N TYR A 452 -23.26 -3.68 -24.46
CA TYR A 452 -24.06 -4.50 -25.36
C TYR A 452 -24.58 -3.72 -26.57
N SER A 453 -24.60 -4.37 -27.74
CA SER A 453 -25.30 -3.87 -28.93
C SER A 453 -26.00 -4.98 -29.70
N THR A 454 -27.26 -4.74 -30.09
CA THR A 454 -28.14 -5.69 -30.79
C THR A 454 -28.01 -5.68 -32.30
N ALA A 455 -27.39 -4.64 -32.86
CA ALA A 455 -27.18 -4.44 -34.30
C ALA A 455 -25.91 -3.60 -34.52
N ALA A 456 -25.41 -3.57 -35.76
CA ALA A 456 -24.24 -2.77 -36.11
C ALA A 456 -24.51 -1.32 -35.73
N ASN A 457 -23.83 -0.84 -34.68
CA ASN A 457 -24.11 0.44 -34.10
C ASN A 457 -23.69 1.56 -35.07
N ALA A 458 -24.68 2.17 -35.72
CA ALA A 458 -24.47 3.22 -36.71
C ALA A 458 -23.82 4.47 -36.11
N ALA A 459 -23.99 4.70 -34.80
CA ALA A 459 -23.43 5.85 -34.09
C ALA A 459 -21.93 5.68 -33.75
N LEU A 460 -21.36 4.47 -33.88
CA LEU A 460 -19.92 4.27 -33.80
C LEU A 460 -19.23 4.70 -35.11
N PRO A 461 -18.36 5.73 -35.07
CA PRO A 461 -17.72 6.28 -36.26
C PRO A 461 -16.67 5.34 -36.88
N SER A 462 -16.20 4.33 -36.13
CA SER A 462 -15.23 3.35 -36.60
C SER A 462 -15.47 1.99 -35.95
N PRO A 463 -15.15 0.87 -36.64
CA PRO A 463 -15.21 -0.47 -36.06
C PRO A 463 -14.21 -0.59 -34.91
N TYR A 464 -14.61 -1.29 -33.84
CA TYR A 464 -13.76 -1.62 -32.70
C TYR A 464 -13.66 -3.14 -32.53
N THR A 465 -12.43 -3.63 -32.32
CA THR A 465 -12.17 -5.02 -31.97
C THR A 465 -11.97 -5.10 -30.46
N VAL A 466 -12.89 -5.77 -29.77
CA VAL A 466 -12.83 -5.97 -28.31
C VAL A 466 -11.50 -6.63 -27.96
N THR A 467 -10.66 -5.90 -27.23
CA THR A 467 -9.33 -6.34 -26.83
C THR A 467 -9.20 -6.16 -25.32
N GLN A 468 -8.94 -7.26 -24.61
CA GLN A 468 -8.75 -7.21 -23.16
C GLN A 468 -7.59 -6.25 -22.81
N GLY A 469 -7.80 -5.43 -21.79
CA GLY A 469 -6.81 -4.45 -21.34
C GLY A 469 -6.88 -3.10 -22.05
N ASP A 470 -7.70 -2.96 -23.09
CA ASP A 470 -8.06 -1.64 -23.60
C ASP A 470 -8.86 -0.88 -22.57
N SER A 471 -8.56 0.41 -22.41
CA SER A 471 -9.37 1.33 -21.63
C SER A 471 -10.19 2.19 -22.57
N LEU A 472 -11.50 2.14 -22.40
CA LEU A 472 -12.45 2.80 -23.27
C LEU A 472 -13.14 3.94 -22.53
N ARG A 473 -13.40 5.02 -23.26
CA ARG A 473 -14.47 5.96 -22.96
C ARG A 473 -15.70 5.49 -23.73
N VAL A 474 -16.78 5.19 -23.01
CA VAL A 474 -18.07 4.79 -23.60
C VAL A 474 -19.10 5.86 -23.27
N VAL A 475 -19.81 6.38 -24.26
CA VAL A 475 -21.03 7.18 -24.07
C VAL A 475 -22.18 6.30 -24.53
N GLY A 476 -23.22 6.12 -23.72
CA GLY A 476 -24.33 5.24 -24.06
C GLY A 476 -25.47 5.28 -23.06
N LYS A 477 -26.56 4.60 -23.41
CA LYS A 477 -27.77 4.53 -22.60
C LYS A 477 -27.71 3.34 -21.65
N VAL A 478 -28.03 3.57 -20.37
CA VAL A 478 -28.21 2.51 -19.37
C VAL A 478 -29.49 1.74 -19.69
N THR A 479 -29.36 0.43 -19.81
CA THR A 479 -30.45 -0.51 -20.04
C THR A 479 -30.35 -1.66 -19.06
N ILE A 480 -31.32 -2.57 -19.11
CA ILE A 480 -31.30 -3.79 -18.33
C ILE A 480 -31.82 -4.93 -19.20
N TYR A 481 -31.21 -6.09 -19.09
CA TYR A 481 -31.65 -7.30 -19.76
C TYR A 481 -31.62 -8.47 -18.79
N ARG A 482 -32.81 -9.01 -18.46
CA ARG A 482 -32.93 -10.17 -17.55
C ARG A 482 -32.21 -9.93 -16.20
N GLY A 483 -32.29 -8.72 -15.67
CA GLY A 483 -31.61 -8.32 -14.43
C GLY A 483 -30.20 -7.74 -14.64
N LEU A 484 -29.48 -8.16 -15.69
CA LEU A 484 -28.15 -7.65 -15.99
C LEU A 484 -28.20 -6.18 -16.41
N THR A 485 -27.44 -5.34 -15.70
CA THR A 485 -27.26 -3.94 -16.10
C THR A 485 -26.35 -3.83 -17.31
N GLU A 486 -26.81 -3.13 -18.35
CA GLU A 486 -26.10 -2.99 -19.62
C GLU A 486 -25.97 -1.53 -20.04
N ILE A 487 -24.95 -1.21 -20.83
CA ILE A 487 -24.85 0.05 -21.56
C ILE A 487 -24.94 -0.26 -23.05
N VAL A 488 -25.92 0.38 -23.71
CA VAL A 488 -25.98 0.43 -25.17
C VAL A 488 -25.21 1.68 -25.61
N PRO A 489 -24.00 1.54 -26.18
CA PRO A 489 -23.19 2.71 -26.52
C PRO A 489 -23.83 3.53 -27.64
N ASP A 490 -23.68 4.84 -27.58
CA ASP A 490 -23.85 5.77 -28.69
C ASP A 490 -22.49 6.06 -29.34
N SER A 491 -21.43 6.20 -28.53
CA SER A 491 -20.06 6.38 -29.03
C SER A 491 -19.03 5.69 -28.13
N MET A 492 -17.88 5.31 -28.71
CA MET A 492 -16.76 4.76 -27.96
C MET A 492 -15.44 5.32 -28.48
N ALA A 493 -14.45 5.44 -27.60
CA ALA A 493 -13.08 5.77 -27.97
C ALA A 493 -12.09 5.02 -27.08
N ILE A 494 -11.01 4.52 -27.68
CA ILE A 494 -9.87 3.98 -26.94
C ILE A 494 -9.14 5.16 -26.28
N VAL A 495 -8.96 5.07 -24.97
CA VAL A 495 -8.23 6.04 -24.14
C VAL A 495 -6.81 5.56 -23.90
N ALA A 496 -6.64 4.25 -23.66
CA ALA A 496 -5.34 3.60 -23.50
C ALA A 496 -5.45 2.12 -23.88
N THR A 497 -4.32 1.45 -24.11
CA THR A 497 -4.25 0.02 -24.42
C THR A 497 -3.35 -0.69 -23.39
N ASN A 498 -3.43 -2.03 -23.31
CA ASN A 498 -2.59 -2.87 -22.46
C ASN A 498 -2.59 -2.50 -20.95
N ARG A 499 -3.73 -2.05 -20.41
CA ARG A 499 -3.85 -1.81 -18.97
C ARG A 499 -3.85 -3.13 -18.19
N PRO A 500 -3.25 -3.14 -16.98
CA PRO A 500 -3.33 -4.29 -16.09
C PRO A 500 -4.78 -4.70 -15.81
N ILE A 501 -5.00 -6.01 -15.77
CA ILE A 501 -6.27 -6.64 -15.41
C ILE A 501 -6.22 -6.95 -13.91
N LYS A 502 -7.32 -6.69 -13.20
CA LYS A 502 -7.42 -6.94 -11.76
C LYS A 502 -7.38 -8.43 -11.47
N THR A 503 -6.85 -8.79 -10.30
CA THR A 503 -6.94 -10.15 -9.77
C THR A 503 -8.42 -10.54 -9.58
N PRO A 504 -8.86 -11.75 -10.00
CA PRO A 504 -10.23 -12.20 -9.76
C PRO A 504 -10.58 -12.18 -8.27
N LEU A 505 -11.80 -11.73 -7.95
CA LEU A 505 -12.35 -11.81 -6.60
C LEU A 505 -12.75 -13.25 -6.29
N ILE A 506 -12.21 -13.83 -5.22
CA ILE A 506 -12.61 -15.18 -4.79
C ILE A 506 -13.98 -15.08 -4.11
N VAL A 507 -14.95 -15.87 -4.59
CA VAL A 507 -16.34 -15.86 -4.09
C VAL A 507 -16.86 -17.27 -3.84
N ASP A 508 -17.78 -17.39 -2.89
CA ASP A 508 -18.52 -18.61 -2.52
C ASP A 508 -20.03 -18.52 -2.80
N ILE A 509 -20.49 -17.35 -3.27
CA ILE A 509 -21.83 -17.05 -3.75
C ILE A 509 -21.76 -16.17 -5.01
N LEU A 510 -22.76 -16.29 -5.88
CA LEU A 510 -23.00 -15.34 -6.96
C LEU A 510 -24.28 -14.57 -6.65
N ASP A 511 -24.15 -13.26 -6.56
CA ASP A 511 -25.22 -12.31 -6.30
C ASP A 511 -24.97 -10.99 -7.05
N GLU A 512 -25.78 -9.98 -6.74
CA GLU A 512 -25.69 -8.64 -7.34
C GLU A 512 -24.29 -8.01 -7.20
N THR A 513 -23.59 -8.28 -6.10
CA THR A 513 -22.25 -7.73 -5.84
C THR A 513 -21.18 -8.32 -6.77
N THR A 514 -21.46 -9.50 -7.32
CA THR A 514 -20.58 -10.22 -8.25
C THR A 514 -20.89 -9.97 -9.72
N GLU A 515 -22.08 -9.44 -10.04
CA GLU A 515 -22.48 -9.16 -11.42
C GLU A 515 -21.48 -8.20 -12.09
N SER A 516 -21.19 -8.46 -13.37
CA SER A 516 -20.23 -7.76 -14.22
C SER A 516 -18.82 -7.62 -13.64
N ASN A 517 -18.45 -8.45 -12.67
CA ASN A 517 -17.17 -8.43 -12.00
C ASN A 517 -16.33 -9.65 -12.39
N LEU A 518 -14.99 -9.56 -12.33
CA LEU A 518 -14.11 -10.70 -12.55
C LEU A 518 -14.01 -11.50 -11.24
N VAL A 519 -14.57 -12.70 -11.25
CA VAL A 519 -14.67 -13.56 -10.07
C VAL A 519 -14.01 -14.92 -10.29
N ARG A 520 -13.67 -15.58 -9.19
CA ARG A 520 -13.14 -16.94 -9.14
C ARG A 520 -13.88 -17.75 -8.08
N VAL A 521 -14.40 -18.90 -8.46
CA VAL A 521 -14.93 -19.90 -7.52
C VAL A 521 -13.96 -21.07 -7.42
N GLU A 522 -13.69 -21.50 -6.19
CA GLU A 522 -12.68 -22.51 -5.91
C GLU A 522 -13.28 -23.91 -5.80
N ASN A 523 -12.54 -24.91 -6.29
CA ASN A 523 -12.79 -26.33 -6.04
C ASN A 523 -14.19 -26.81 -6.47
N VAL A 524 -14.65 -26.38 -7.65
CA VAL A 524 -15.93 -26.82 -8.21
C VAL A 524 -15.77 -28.09 -9.05
N HIS A 525 -16.84 -28.87 -9.15
CA HIS A 525 -16.96 -29.97 -10.11
C HIS A 525 -18.33 -29.90 -10.80
N ILE A 526 -18.44 -30.48 -12.00
CA ILE A 526 -19.70 -30.53 -12.74
C ILE A 526 -20.70 -31.44 -12.01
N VAL A 527 -21.91 -30.92 -11.77
CA VAL A 527 -23.00 -31.67 -11.13
C VAL A 527 -23.55 -32.71 -12.10
N THR A 528 -23.91 -32.29 -13.32
CA THR A 528 -24.51 -33.16 -14.33
C THR A 528 -23.72 -33.10 -15.64
N PRO A 529 -22.85 -34.08 -15.93
CA PRO A 529 -21.99 -34.05 -17.12
C PRO A 529 -22.73 -33.90 -18.46
N SER A 530 -23.98 -34.38 -18.57
CA SER A 530 -24.78 -34.24 -19.79
C SER A 530 -25.24 -32.80 -20.08
N GLN A 531 -25.09 -31.86 -19.14
CA GLN A 531 -25.32 -30.44 -19.38
C GLN A 531 -24.22 -29.82 -20.26
N TRP A 532 -23.05 -30.47 -20.38
CA TRP A 532 -21.98 -30.05 -21.28
C TRP A 532 -22.29 -30.44 -22.73
N THR A 533 -23.18 -29.69 -23.37
CA THR A 533 -23.70 -30.09 -24.69
C THR A 533 -22.81 -29.71 -25.86
N GLY A 534 -22.07 -28.59 -25.79
CA GLY A 534 -21.33 -28.07 -26.94
C GLY A 534 -22.22 -27.65 -28.12
N THR A 535 -23.52 -27.40 -27.87
CA THR A 535 -24.51 -27.08 -28.91
C THR A 535 -25.29 -25.79 -28.62
N GLY A 536 -25.90 -25.21 -29.65
CA GLY A 536 -26.70 -23.99 -29.54
C GLY A 536 -25.88 -22.69 -29.61
N SER A 537 -26.40 -21.63 -29.00
CA SER A 537 -25.72 -20.33 -28.86
C SER A 537 -25.06 -20.19 -27.48
N GLY A 538 -24.51 -21.29 -26.98
CA GLY A 538 -24.09 -21.43 -25.59
C GLY A 538 -25.03 -22.32 -24.76
N PHE A 539 -24.49 -22.83 -23.65
CA PHE A 539 -25.17 -23.76 -22.75
C PHE A 539 -24.82 -23.48 -21.29
N ASN A 540 -25.70 -23.93 -20.39
CA ASN A 540 -25.51 -23.78 -18.94
C ASN A 540 -25.11 -25.13 -18.34
N VAL A 541 -24.13 -25.09 -17.44
CA VAL A 541 -23.65 -26.25 -16.68
C VAL A 541 -23.70 -25.90 -15.20
N ASP A 542 -24.32 -26.75 -14.39
CA ASP A 542 -24.28 -26.58 -12.95
C ASP A 542 -22.96 -27.12 -12.42
N VAL A 543 -22.25 -26.31 -11.65
CA VAL A 543 -21.00 -26.68 -10.97
C VAL A 543 -21.14 -26.45 -9.47
N THR A 544 -20.56 -27.31 -8.65
CA THR A 544 -20.67 -27.18 -7.19
C THR A 544 -19.33 -27.35 -6.49
N ASN A 545 -19.11 -26.57 -5.45
CA ASN A 545 -18.00 -26.75 -4.49
C ASN A 545 -18.38 -27.69 -3.33
N GLY A 546 -19.57 -28.31 -3.37
CA GLY A 546 -20.13 -29.16 -2.32
C GLY A 546 -21.02 -28.44 -1.31
N THR A 547 -21.02 -27.10 -1.31
CA THR A 547 -21.86 -26.26 -0.43
C THR A 547 -22.81 -25.35 -1.21
N THR A 548 -22.32 -24.74 -2.28
CA THR A 548 -23.07 -23.89 -3.20
C THR A 548 -23.03 -24.50 -4.59
N THR A 549 -24.15 -24.42 -5.31
CA THR A 549 -24.20 -24.72 -6.75
C THR A 549 -24.25 -23.41 -7.52
N PHE A 550 -23.33 -23.27 -8.46
CA PHE A 550 -23.19 -22.13 -9.34
C PHE A 550 -23.62 -22.51 -10.75
N GLN A 551 -24.30 -21.60 -11.44
CA GLN A 551 -24.57 -21.77 -12.85
C GLN A 551 -23.39 -21.23 -13.67
N MET A 552 -22.70 -22.09 -14.39
CA MET A 552 -21.69 -21.70 -15.35
C MET A 552 -22.30 -21.59 -16.74
N ARG A 553 -22.18 -20.42 -17.37
CA ARG A 553 -22.66 -20.15 -18.72
C ARG A 553 -21.49 -20.14 -19.69
N ILE A 554 -21.46 -21.11 -20.59
CA ILE A 554 -20.44 -21.20 -21.64
C ILE A 554 -21.06 -20.67 -22.92
N ASP A 555 -20.56 -19.53 -23.39
CA ASP A 555 -21.01 -18.90 -24.63
C ASP A 555 -20.37 -19.55 -25.86
N ASN A 556 -21.03 -19.56 -27.02
CA ASN A 556 -20.47 -20.18 -28.22
C ASN A 556 -19.32 -19.39 -28.86
N ASP A 557 -19.08 -18.17 -28.38
CA ASP A 557 -18.04 -17.28 -28.89
C ASP A 557 -16.72 -17.37 -28.09
N VAL A 558 -16.66 -18.24 -27.06
CA VAL A 558 -15.40 -18.54 -26.33
C VAL A 558 -14.79 -19.87 -26.77
N ASP A 559 -13.46 -19.98 -26.68
CA ASP A 559 -12.72 -21.20 -27.04
C ASP A 559 -13.07 -22.43 -26.15
N LEU A 560 -13.59 -22.19 -24.94
CA LEU A 560 -14.08 -23.22 -24.03
C LEU A 560 -15.28 -24.00 -24.60
N TYR A 561 -16.11 -23.38 -25.44
CA TYR A 561 -17.34 -23.97 -25.96
C TYR A 561 -17.11 -25.29 -26.72
N ALA A 562 -16.00 -25.37 -27.46
CA ALA A 562 -15.62 -26.53 -28.25
C ALA A 562 -14.80 -27.56 -27.45
N GLN A 563 -14.49 -27.30 -26.18
CA GLN A 563 -13.70 -28.20 -25.35
C GLN A 563 -14.56 -29.33 -24.77
N PRO A 564 -13.96 -30.51 -24.49
CA PRO A 564 -14.63 -31.53 -23.72
C PRO A 564 -14.91 -31.05 -22.28
N ALA A 565 -15.91 -31.64 -21.63
CA ALA A 565 -16.19 -31.38 -20.23
C ALA A 565 -14.94 -31.67 -19.37
N PRO A 566 -14.52 -30.75 -18.48
CA PRO A 566 -13.45 -30.99 -17.53
C PRO A 566 -13.83 -32.16 -16.61
N THR A 567 -12.85 -33.00 -16.29
CA THR A 567 -13.01 -34.10 -15.34
C THR A 567 -12.47 -33.71 -13.97
N GLY A 568 -13.12 -34.19 -12.92
CA GLY A 568 -12.72 -33.91 -11.54
C GLY A 568 -12.98 -32.47 -11.11
N THR A 569 -12.24 -32.04 -10.09
CA THR A 569 -12.37 -30.71 -9.50
C THR A 569 -11.51 -29.69 -10.24
N PHE A 570 -11.98 -28.46 -10.37
CA PHE A 570 -11.27 -27.34 -10.98
C PHE A 570 -11.61 -26.02 -10.26
N HIS A 571 -10.75 -25.03 -10.41
CA HIS A 571 -11.08 -23.64 -10.11
C HIS A 571 -11.65 -23.00 -11.37
N LEU A 572 -12.63 -22.13 -11.20
CA LEU A 572 -13.39 -21.53 -12.28
C LEU A 572 -13.31 -20.02 -12.19
N ILE A 573 -12.78 -19.39 -13.23
CA ILE A 573 -12.73 -17.93 -13.37
C ILE A 573 -13.78 -17.50 -14.40
N GLY A 574 -14.36 -16.31 -14.22
CA GLY A 574 -15.27 -15.77 -15.21
C GLY A 574 -15.79 -14.40 -14.82
N ILE A 575 -16.59 -13.83 -15.73
CA ILE A 575 -17.36 -12.63 -15.44
C ILE A 575 -18.67 -13.03 -14.80
N GLY A 576 -19.02 -12.44 -13.66
CA GLY A 576 -20.35 -12.61 -13.08
C GLY A 576 -21.42 -11.98 -13.98
N GLY A 577 -22.58 -12.59 -14.10
CA GLY A 577 -23.72 -12.04 -14.83
C GLY A 577 -25.04 -12.48 -14.21
N GLN A 578 -26.15 -11.94 -14.71
CA GLN A 578 -27.49 -12.31 -14.30
C GLN A 578 -28.35 -12.67 -15.50
N PHE A 579 -29.17 -13.70 -15.35
CA PHE A 579 -30.23 -14.06 -16.28
C PHE A 579 -31.46 -14.49 -15.48
N ALA A 580 -32.18 -13.50 -14.96
CA ALA A 580 -33.42 -13.71 -14.23
C ALA A 580 -34.44 -14.48 -15.08
N THR A 581 -35.18 -15.38 -14.43
CA THR A 581 -36.23 -16.16 -15.09
C THR A 581 -37.38 -15.27 -15.57
N THR A 582 -37.59 -14.13 -14.93
CA THR A 582 -38.54 -13.09 -15.30
C THR A 582 -37.98 -12.16 -16.38
N SER A 583 -38.88 -11.60 -17.19
CA SER A 583 -38.54 -10.57 -18.18
C SER A 583 -38.88 -9.15 -17.71
N ALA A 584 -39.38 -9.01 -16.47
CA ALA A 584 -39.75 -7.74 -15.84
C ALA A 584 -39.43 -7.81 -14.34
N ALA A 585 -39.24 -6.64 -13.72
CA ALA A 585 -38.92 -6.52 -12.31
C ALA A 585 -40.05 -7.12 -11.43
N PRO A 586 -39.73 -7.69 -10.25
CA PRO A 586 -38.41 -7.76 -9.65
C PRO A 586 -37.51 -8.82 -10.32
N PHE A 587 -36.24 -8.47 -10.51
CA PHE A 587 -35.19 -9.35 -11.00
C PHE A 587 -34.46 -9.95 -9.81
N ALA A 588 -34.83 -11.17 -9.42
CA ALA A 588 -34.22 -11.90 -8.31
C ALA A 588 -33.55 -13.18 -8.80
N GLY A 589 -32.31 -13.42 -8.36
CA GLY A 589 -31.55 -14.63 -8.67
C GLY A 589 -31.14 -14.73 -10.15
N GLY A 590 -30.88 -15.96 -10.62
CA GLY A 590 -30.39 -16.20 -11.98
C GLY A 590 -28.94 -15.78 -12.21
N TYR A 591 -28.16 -15.63 -11.14
CA TYR A 591 -26.75 -15.28 -11.25
C TYR A 591 -25.93 -16.45 -11.79
N GLN A 592 -25.00 -16.12 -12.67
CA GLN A 592 -24.19 -17.04 -13.43
C GLN A 592 -22.76 -16.53 -13.55
N ILE A 593 -21.82 -17.43 -13.81
CA ILE A 593 -20.43 -17.11 -14.10
C ILE A 593 -20.12 -17.47 -15.55
N LEU A 594 -19.55 -16.53 -16.30
CA LEU A 594 -19.24 -16.65 -17.72
C LEU A 594 -17.72 -16.75 -17.91
N PRO A 595 -17.17 -17.95 -18.14
CA PRO A 595 -15.76 -18.10 -18.50
C PRO A 595 -15.46 -17.36 -19.80
N ARG A 596 -14.30 -16.73 -19.86
CA ARG A 596 -13.86 -15.96 -21.03
C ARG A 596 -13.01 -16.83 -21.95
N TRP A 597 -12.28 -17.78 -21.38
CA TRP A 597 -11.43 -18.73 -22.10
C TRP A 597 -11.42 -20.14 -21.50
N ALA A 598 -10.89 -21.10 -22.23
CA ALA A 598 -10.61 -22.45 -21.75
C ALA A 598 -9.63 -22.45 -20.57
N THR A 599 -8.72 -21.47 -20.54
CA THR A 599 -7.76 -21.26 -19.43
C THR A 599 -8.41 -20.73 -18.15
N ASP A 600 -9.66 -20.27 -18.20
CA ASP A 600 -10.41 -19.93 -16.99
C ASP A 600 -10.91 -21.20 -16.24
N ILE A 601 -10.80 -22.38 -16.87
CA ILE A 601 -10.91 -23.68 -16.20
C ILE A 601 -9.51 -24.11 -15.76
N ILE A 602 -9.26 -24.07 -14.46
CA ILE A 602 -7.95 -24.42 -13.88
C ILE A 602 -8.11 -25.77 -13.16
N PRO A 603 -7.70 -26.90 -13.75
CA PRO A 603 -7.83 -28.20 -13.13
C PRO A 603 -7.16 -28.22 -11.76
N VAL A 604 -7.91 -28.64 -10.74
CA VAL A 604 -7.33 -29.03 -9.45
C VAL A 604 -6.77 -30.42 -9.68
N THR A 605 -5.57 -30.46 -10.25
CA THR A 605 -4.73 -31.65 -10.13
C THR A 605 -4.43 -31.76 -8.65
N GLY A 606 -5.06 -32.74 -8.00
CA GLY A 606 -4.97 -32.91 -6.55
C GLY A 606 -3.53 -32.74 -6.08
N THR A 607 -3.33 -32.12 -4.91
CA THR A 607 -2.01 -31.92 -4.29
C THR A 607 -1.12 -33.11 -4.63
N LYS A 608 -0.14 -32.88 -5.52
CA LYS A 608 0.76 -33.95 -5.97
C LYS A 608 1.31 -34.58 -4.71
N GLN A 609 1.06 -35.89 -4.51
CA GLN A 609 1.58 -36.52 -3.31
C GLN A 609 3.10 -36.35 -3.31
N ASN A 610 3.62 -35.77 -2.23
CA ASN A 610 5.05 -35.74 -1.99
C ASN A 610 5.49 -37.18 -1.73
N ILE A 611 6.08 -37.80 -2.74
CA ILE A 611 6.63 -39.15 -2.61
C ILE A 611 8.05 -39.03 -2.06
N LYS A 612 8.41 -39.96 -1.16
CA LYS A 612 9.69 -40.04 -0.46
C LYS A 612 10.85 -39.52 -1.33
N ASN A 613 11.46 -38.40 -0.91
CA ASN A 613 12.61 -37.77 -1.58
C ASN A 613 13.85 -38.69 -1.76
N ALA A 614 13.84 -39.90 -1.18
CA ALA A 614 14.95 -40.86 -1.23
C ALA A 614 15.17 -41.49 -2.62
N ALA A 615 14.11 -41.62 -3.44
CA ALA A 615 14.22 -42.16 -4.80
C ALA A 615 14.82 -41.14 -5.80
N LEU A 616 14.69 -39.85 -5.52
CA LEU A 616 15.29 -38.80 -6.34
C LEU A 616 16.76 -38.62 -5.96
N LYS A 617 17.69 -38.88 -6.88
CA LYS A 617 19.12 -38.62 -6.69
C LYS A 617 19.57 -37.52 -7.63
N LEU A 618 20.37 -36.60 -7.11
CA LEU A 618 20.87 -35.46 -7.84
C LEU A 618 22.37 -35.37 -7.59
N TYR A 619 23.15 -35.36 -8.66
CA TYR A 619 24.60 -35.31 -8.63
C TYR A 619 25.08 -34.07 -9.38
N PRO A 620 25.40 -32.98 -8.67
CA PRO A 620 25.99 -31.80 -9.28
C PRO A 620 27.36 -32.14 -9.89
N ASN A 621 27.64 -31.58 -11.06
CA ASN A 621 28.95 -31.59 -11.70
C ASN A 621 29.40 -30.13 -11.92
N PRO A 622 30.02 -29.50 -10.90
CA PRO A 622 30.44 -28.10 -10.97
C PRO A 622 31.39 -27.82 -12.13
N ALA A 623 32.30 -28.74 -12.45
CA ALA A 623 33.28 -28.58 -13.52
C ALA A 623 32.65 -28.45 -14.92
N GLN A 624 31.51 -29.10 -15.14
CA GLN A 624 30.78 -29.05 -16.40
C GLN A 624 29.54 -28.13 -16.33
N LYS A 625 29.30 -27.46 -15.20
CA LYS A 625 28.11 -26.64 -14.92
C LYS A 625 26.79 -27.38 -15.23
N THR A 626 26.73 -28.66 -14.86
CA THR A 626 25.55 -29.50 -15.03
C THR A 626 25.17 -30.19 -13.73
N ALA A 627 23.95 -30.71 -13.64
CA ALA A 627 23.52 -31.61 -12.58
C ALA A 627 22.82 -32.83 -13.20
N THR A 628 23.23 -34.03 -12.80
CA THR A 628 22.63 -35.27 -13.30
C THR A 628 21.57 -35.75 -12.32
N LEU A 629 20.35 -35.88 -12.82
CA LEU A 629 19.17 -36.34 -12.12
C LEU A 629 18.96 -37.84 -12.39
N PHE A 630 18.73 -38.61 -11.33
CA PHE A 630 18.31 -40.01 -11.39
C PHE A 630 17.04 -40.21 -10.57
N VAL A 631 16.12 -41.00 -11.10
CA VAL A 631 14.89 -41.40 -10.40
C VAL A 631 14.98 -42.90 -10.16
N ASP A 632 15.31 -43.28 -8.93
CA ASP A 632 15.48 -44.67 -8.49
C ASP A 632 14.14 -45.23 -7.99
N ASP A 633 13.15 -45.22 -8.88
CA ASP A 633 11.81 -45.76 -8.66
C ASP A 633 11.20 -46.23 -9.99
N VAL A 634 10.98 -47.54 -10.12
CA VAL A 634 10.42 -48.18 -11.32
C VAL A 634 9.02 -47.67 -11.69
N ALA A 635 8.29 -47.06 -10.75
CA ALA A 635 6.99 -46.44 -11.03
C ALA A 635 7.10 -45.20 -11.93
N TRP A 636 8.29 -44.60 -12.04
CA TRP A 636 8.57 -43.40 -12.82
C TRP A 636 9.27 -43.68 -14.16
N THR A 637 9.74 -44.91 -14.40
CA THR A 637 10.39 -45.29 -15.66
C THR A 637 9.42 -45.16 -16.83
N ASN A 638 9.88 -44.56 -17.93
CA ASN A 638 9.14 -44.23 -19.14
C ASN A 638 7.93 -43.30 -18.95
N LYS A 639 7.80 -42.64 -17.79
CA LYS A 639 6.78 -41.60 -17.58
C LYS A 639 7.24 -40.28 -18.18
N THR A 640 6.29 -39.57 -18.79
CA THR A 640 6.45 -38.17 -19.17
C THR A 640 6.30 -37.29 -17.93
N VAL A 641 7.30 -36.46 -17.66
CA VAL A 641 7.36 -35.60 -16.48
C VAL A 641 7.71 -34.16 -16.83
N GLU A 642 7.43 -33.28 -15.88
CA GLU A 642 7.96 -31.93 -15.83
C GLU A 642 9.10 -31.88 -14.81
N ILE A 643 10.21 -31.25 -15.20
CA ILE A 643 11.34 -30.97 -14.30
C ILE A 643 11.44 -29.47 -14.13
N SER A 644 11.47 -28.98 -12.88
CA SER A 644 11.64 -27.56 -12.59
C SER A 644 12.71 -27.32 -11.53
N ILE A 645 13.38 -26.17 -11.62
CA ILE A 645 14.34 -25.67 -10.65
C ILE A 645 13.75 -24.39 -10.07
N SER A 646 13.61 -24.32 -8.75
CA SER A 646 13.07 -23.16 -8.05
C SER A 646 14.07 -22.58 -7.05
N ASN A 647 14.04 -21.27 -6.85
CA ASN A 647 14.85 -20.60 -5.82
C ASN A 647 14.28 -20.84 -4.41
N THR A 648 14.94 -20.31 -3.38
CA THR A 648 14.50 -20.43 -1.98
C THR A 648 13.17 -19.73 -1.67
N LEU A 649 12.70 -18.84 -2.56
CA LEU A 649 11.39 -18.19 -2.49
C LEU A 649 10.29 -18.99 -3.22
N GLY A 650 10.61 -20.17 -3.75
CA GLY A 650 9.68 -21.03 -4.47
C GLY A 650 9.41 -20.61 -5.92
N GLN A 651 10.11 -19.60 -6.45
CA GLN A 651 9.96 -19.16 -7.83
C GLN A 651 10.70 -20.10 -8.78
N VAL A 652 10.02 -20.62 -9.81
CA VAL A 652 10.63 -21.45 -10.85
C VAL A 652 11.56 -20.58 -11.69
N VAL A 653 12.86 -20.90 -11.66
CA VAL A 653 13.91 -20.21 -12.42
C VAL A 653 14.27 -20.95 -13.71
N LYS A 654 13.92 -22.24 -13.81
CA LYS A 654 14.11 -23.06 -15.02
C LYS A 654 13.11 -24.21 -15.03
N SER A 655 12.55 -24.56 -16.18
CA SER A 655 11.68 -25.74 -16.32
C SER A 655 11.84 -26.42 -17.68
N GLN A 656 11.51 -27.71 -17.71
CA GLN A 656 11.49 -28.53 -18.92
C GLN A 656 10.30 -29.48 -18.83
N SER A 657 9.38 -29.38 -19.78
CA SER A 657 8.19 -30.24 -19.89
C SER A 657 8.40 -31.35 -20.92
N GLY A 658 7.61 -32.42 -20.82
CA GLY A 658 7.61 -33.49 -21.82
C GLY A 658 8.80 -34.45 -21.73
N VAL A 659 9.54 -34.45 -20.62
CA VAL A 659 10.73 -35.30 -20.45
C VAL A 659 10.29 -36.74 -20.20
N VAL A 660 10.75 -37.69 -21.01
CA VAL A 660 10.54 -39.11 -20.76
C VAL A 660 11.68 -39.64 -19.90
N LEU A 661 11.39 -40.10 -18.68
CA LEU A 661 12.39 -40.63 -17.76
C LEU A 661 12.84 -42.02 -18.20
N THR A 662 13.99 -42.13 -18.86
CA THR A 662 14.52 -43.42 -19.32
C THR A 662 15.57 -44.03 -18.40
N ASP A 663 16.42 -43.22 -17.73
CA ASP A 663 17.35 -43.65 -16.66
C ASP A 663 18.03 -42.46 -15.95
N LYS A 664 18.48 -41.46 -16.72
CA LYS A 664 19.10 -40.23 -16.20
C LYS A 664 18.77 -39.02 -17.06
N VAL A 665 18.68 -37.84 -16.44
CA VAL A 665 18.47 -36.56 -17.12
C VAL A 665 19.57 -35.60 -16.72
N THR A 666 20.25 -34.99 -17.70
CA THR A 666 21.27 -33.96 -17.44
C THR A 666 20.65 -32.58 -17.53
N LEU A 667 20.75 -31.81 -16.44
CA LEU A 667 20.27 -30.43 -16.35
C LEU A 667 21.43 -29.46 -16.49
N SER A 668 21.29 -28.43 -17.32
CA SER A 668 22.25 -27.31 -17.37
C SER A 668 21.96 -26.31 -16.24
N VAL A 669 22.98 -26.05 -15.41
CA VAL A 669 22.93 -25.09 -14.30
C VAL A 669 23.84 -23.88 -14.52
N ALA A 670 24.38 -23.72 -15.73
CA ALA A 670 25.39 -22.72 -16.06
C ALA A 670 24.95 -21.26 -15.87
N GLU A 671 23.64 -21.01 -15.99
CA GLU A 671 23.02 -19.69 -15.89
C GLU A 671 22.50 -19.38 -14.47
N LEU A 672 22.57 -20.36 -13.56
CA LEU A 672 22.08 -20.18 -12.20
C LEU A 672 23.17 -19.50 -11.36
N PRO A 673 22.84 -18.40 -10.64
CA PRO A 673 23.71 -17.85 -9.62
C PRO A 673 24.13 -18.89 -8.58
N GLN A 674 25.24 -18.62 -7.88
CA GLN A 674 25.63 -19.44 -6.74
C GLN A 674 24.53 -19.38 -5.68
N GLY A 675 24.05 -20.54 -5.24
CA GLY A 675 22.92 -20.59 -4.32
C GLY A 675 22.33 -21.97 -4.12
N VAL A 676 21.31 -22.02 -3.26
CA VAL A 676 20.50 -23.20 -3.00
C VAL A 676 19.23 -23.14 -3.82
N TYR A 677 18.93 -24.23 -4.51
CA TYR A 677 17.76 -24.41 -5.35
C TYR A 677 17.03 -25.69 -4.97
N THR A 678 15.77 -25.78 -5.37
CA THR A 678 14.97 -27.02 -5.29
C THR A 678 14.69 -27.51 -6.69
N VAL A 679 15.11 -28.74 -6.99
CA VAL A 679 14.74 -29.44 -8.22
C VAL A 679 13.51 -30.27 -7.94
N SER A 680 12.44 -30.06 -8.72
CA SER A 680 11.21 -30.83 -8.66
C SER A 680 11.07 -31.70 -9.90
N VAL A 681 10.67 -32.95 -9.73
CA VAL A 681 10.25 -33.85 -10.81
C VAL A 681 8.79 -34.19 -10.57
N ALA A 682 7.95 -33.85 -11.53
CA ALA A 682 6.51 -33.90 -11.34
C ALA A 682 5.85 -34.66 -12.49
N SER A 683 5.04 -35.66 -12.14
CA SER A 683 4.09 -36.28 -13.06
C SER A 683 2.74 -35.56 -12.97
N ALA A 684 1.71 -36.09 -13.62
CA ALA A 684 0.33 -35.60 -13.51
C ALA A 684 -0.23 -35.72 -12.07
N THR A 685 0.28 -36.66 -11.26
CA THR A 685 -0.33 -37.03 -9.96
C THR A 685 0.64 -37.01 -8.78
N GLN A 686 1.95 -36.92 -9.03
CA GLN A 686 2.98 -37.08 -8.00
C GLN A 686 4.12 -36.07 -8.20
N VAL A 687 4.80 -35.71 -7.12
CA VAL A 687 5.99 -34.85 -7.16
C VAL A 687 7.08 -35.37 -6.21
N MET A 688 8.32 -35.27 -6.67
CA MET A 688 9.52 -35.50 -5.87
C MET A 688 10.38 -34.25 -5.91
N GLN A 689 11.03 -33.93 -4.79
CA GLN A 689 11.87 -32.74 -4.68
C GLN A 689 13.24 -33.07 -4.09
N LYS A 690 14.28 -32.38 -4.56
CA LYS A 690 15.62 -32.48 -4.00
C LYS A 690 16.35 -31.15 -4.06
N GLN A 691 17.12 -30.87 -3.02
CA GLN A 691 17.99 -29.70 -2.97
C GLN A 691 19.13 -29.83 -3.97
N LEU A 692 19.39 -28.75 -4.69
CA LEU A 692 20.55 -28.55 -5.55
C LEU A 692 21.35 -27.38 -4.98
N VAL A 693 22.65 -27.59 -4.77
CA VAL A 693 23.57 -26.51 -4.44
C VAL A 693 24.40 -26.23 -5.68
N VAL A 694 24.30 -25.00 -6.20
CA VAL A 694 25.15 -24.52 -7.28
C VAL A 694 26.32 -23.78 -6.65
N THR A 695 27.51 -24.35 -6.78
CA THR A 695 28.78 -23.74 -6.35
C THR A 695 29.60 -23.32 -7.56
N LYS A 696 30.51 -22.36 -7.38
CA LYS A 696 31.51 -22.03 -8.39
C LYS A 696 32.46 -23.19 -8.66
#